data_AF-A0AA51C925-F1
#
_entry.id   AF-A0AA51C925-F1
#
_cell.length_a   1.000
_cell.length_b   1.000
_cell.length_c   1.000
_cell.angle_alpha   90.00
_cell.angle_beta   90.00
_cell.angle_gamma   90.00
#
_symmetry.space_group_name_H-M   'P 1'
#
loop_
_entity.id
_entity.type
_entity.pdbx_description
1 polymer ?
#
loop_
_entity_poly.entity_id
_entity_poly.type
_entity_poly.pdbx_seq_one_letter_code
_entity_poly.pdbx_strand_id
1 'polypeptide(L)'
;MTIKARLWGMLAVILIVIAVMTGITYYRGQSILVDTINKTGIETTREGTALIDGYFERLTGILNTSAESLRHSWVYLNLTDEDNIENFVTNLTNRNKREGIMNIYMGIEKNGRLADGTGWKEPEGYNVRERPWYKQAVNAGKVVLTDPYIDMVTNEVVLSIAMPIYDNSGALLGVVAEDVNLSSLSEIVASLKIYETGDSMLITHDGLIVSSPHAEDVMKSNLLKDSKFPEALRNVAQKMLDGEEGWATYSYGGVDKIVFYAPTKHGLPLAVFFPLAVITKIIRSLTGVLLIVSVIAIIVIALIVFTIARGLARSIRHMEEATNKIADGDLTTKFDTKGKDEIARISEHLNGMVDRLRDLVSSVKNEAVDTSQRAETLASLSEETVASMEEVAGAINQVLEMSESSSSALEETNASIQEVAASAQSAAKSATDGAEGSSKAVEITETAVEDVDSVINNIAEAVQGSKKGVETIQSLGRSVADISGFVATITSIADQTNLLALNAAIEAARAGDAGRGFAVVAEEVRKLAEESAQAAQKVEVLIVELQKSSESSIGAANDTGRILEKTMNQASSAQEKLREAVAAVVKVSEAVQSIAAVSEEQAASSEEMTSAVQTVTESTTEVVQSVSNIKNASAETTKAAETIAQEAQNMSQAAETLLSLVSQFRVDSGQERTGLVPVK
;
A
#
# COMPACT_ATOMS: atom_id res chain seq x y z
N MET A 1 32.21 64.30 11.61
CA MET A 1 32.76 65.21 12.66
C MET A 1 34.23 64.94 12.78
N THR A 2 35.08 65.92 12.48
CA THR A 2 36.52 65.82 12.78
C THR A 2 36.69 65.43 14.25
N ILE A 3 37.82 64.84 14.63
CA ILE A 3 38.09 64.53 16.04
C ILE A 3 37.81 65.74 16.95
N LYS A 4 38.10 66.94 16.44
CA LYS A 4 37.65 68.20 17.03
C LYS A 4 36.13 68.28 17.26
N ALA A 5 35.32 68.09 16.22
CA ALA A 5 33.86 68.13 16.36
C ALA A 5 33.31 66.96 17.19
N ARG A 6 33.97 65.79 17.26
CA ARG A 6 33.59 64.71 18.19
C ARG A 6 33.89 65.09 19.62
N LEU A 7 35.02 65.70 19.89
CA LEU A 7 35.36 66.10 21.24
C LEU A 7 34.49 67.27 21.72
N TRP A 8 34.13 68.20 20.83
CA TRP A 8 33.15 69.25 21.13
C TRP A 8 31.70 68.74 21.20
N GLY A 9 31.35 67.76 20.37
CA GLY A 9 30.08 67.06 20.43
C GLY A 9 29.94 66.18 21.66
N MET A 10 31.00 65.49 22.10
CA MET A 10 31.04 64.74 23.36
C MET A 10 30.75 65.68 24.52
N LEU A 11 31.36 66.86 24.52
CA LEU A 11 31.08 67.88 25.51
C LEU A 11 29.59 68.32 25.48
N ALA A 12 29.04 68.60 24.29
CA ALA A 12 27.64 69.02 24.12
C ALA A 12 26.62 67.89 24.41
N VAL A 13 26.95 66.64 24.13
CA VAL A 13 26.11 65.47 24.39
C VAL A 13 26.14 65.12 25.86
N ILE A 14 27.30 65.15 26.51
CA ILE A 14 27.38 64.97 27.96
C ILE A 14 26.46 65.99 28.63
N LEU A 15 26.49 67.23 28.17
CA LEU A 15 25.59 68.29 28.61
C LEU A 15 24.10 68.02 28.36
N ILE A 16 23.73 67.63 27.13
CA ILE A 16 22.34 67.40 26.74
C ILE A 16 21.78 66.11 27.36
N VAL A 17 22.57 65.05 27.48
CA VAL A 17 22.18 63.78 28.14
C VAL A 17 21.86 64.05 29.59
N ILE A 18 22.71 64.81 30.27
CA ILE A 18 22.47 65.16 31.65
C ILE A 18 21.15 65.94 31.78
N ALA A 19 20.87 66.90 30.89
CA ALA A 19 19.63 67.68 30.92
C ALA A 19 18.37 66.85 30.55
N VAL A 20 18.44 66.05 29.49
CA VAL A 20 17.34 65.24 28.96
C VAL A 20 17.04 64.03 29.85
N MET A 21 18.06 63.35 30.38
CA MET A 21 17.85 62.28 31.37
C MET A 21 17.07 62.79 32.56
N THR A 22 17.44 63.98 33.04
CA THR A 22 16.75 64.59 34.18
C THR A 22 15.29 64.91 33.84
N GLY A 23 14.99 65.41 32.63
CA GLY A 23 13.62 65.73 32.20
C GLY A 23 12.73 64.53 31.82
N ILE A 24 13.27 63.55 31.10
CA ILE A 24 12.55 62.33 30.68
C ILE A 24 12.26 61.46 31.89
N THR A 25 13.23 61.27 32.79
CA THR A 25 13.02 60.48 34.00
C THR A 25 11.84 61.03 34.80
N TYR A 26 11.70 62.35 34.82
CA TYR A 26 10.55 63.00 35.45
C TYR A 26 9.23 62.74 34.71
N TYR A 27 9.14 63.03 33.41
CA TYR A 27 7.88 62.93 32.66
C TYR A 27 7.45 61.49 32.36
N ARG A 28 8.35 60.64 31.87
CA ARG A 28 8.06 59.21 31.66
C ARG A 28 7.84 58.49 32.97
N GLY A 29 8.59 58.85 34.02
CA GLY A 29 8.36 58.31 35.36
C GLY A 29 6.91 58.49 35.79
N GLN A 30 6.31 59.65 35.51
CA GLN A 30 4.90 59.92 35.80
C GLN A 30 3.92 59.16 34.90
N SER A 31 4.10 59.24 33.58
CA SER A 31 3.15 58.64 32.63
C SER A 31 3.15 57.12 32.70
N ILE A 32 4.32 56.49 32.84
CA ILE A 32 4.44 55.03 32.92
C ILE A 32 3.75 54.54 34.19
N LEU A 33 3.95 55.21 35.33
CA LEU A 33 3.34 54.77 36.58
C LEU A 33 1.80 54.78 36.48
N VAL A 34 1.22 55.85 35.93
CA VAL A 34 -0.25 55.99 35.82
C VAL A 34 -0.84 54.98 34.83
N ASP A 35 -0.23 54.82 33.65
CA ASP A 35 -0.71 53.84 32.65
C ASP A 35 -0.58 52.40 33.15
N THR A 36 0.51 52.11 33.86
CA THR A 36 0.73 50.79 34.47
C THR A 36 -0.32 50.54 35.54
N ILE A 37 -0.62 51.52 36.41
CA ILE A 37 -1.67 51.39 37.43
C ILE A 37 -3.04 51.16 36.81
N ASN A 38 -3.38 51.86 35.71
CA ASN A 38 -4.68 51.68 35.07
C ASN A 38 -4.82 50.29 34.45
N LYS A 39 -3.79 49.81 33.74
CA LYS A 39 -3.78 48.46 33.16
C LYS A 39 -3.84 47.40 34.24
N THR A 40 -2.95 47.49 35.22
CA THR A 40 -2.93 46.57 36.36
C THR A 40 -4.25 46.58 37.11
N GLY A 41 -4.88 47.74 37.32
CA GLY A 41 -6.15 47.79 38.05
C GLY A 41 -7.34 47.15 37.32
N ILE A 42 -7.48 47.35 36.00
CA ILE A 42 -8.51 46.65 35.21
C ILE A 42 -8.22 45.15 35.20
N GLU A 43 -6.97 44.76 34.96
CA GLU A 43 -6.56 43.36 34.87
C GLU A 43 -6.79 42.62 36.20
N THR A 44 -6.40 43.21 37.34
CA THR A 44 -6.71 42.69 38.68
C THR A 44 -8.21 42.57 38.92
N THR A 45 -9.01 43.51 38.44
CA THR A 45 -10.48 43.46 38.61
C THR A 45 -11.10 42.35 37.75
N ARG A 46 -10.64 42.19 36.50
CA ARG A 46 -11.10 41.14 35.57
C ARG A 46 -10.67 39.75 36.01
N GLU A 47 -9.43 39.60 36.49
CA GLU A 47 -8.98 38.37 37.13
C GLU A 47 -9.83 38.08 38.38
N GLY A 48 -10.15 39.11 39.16
CA GLY A 48 -11.07 39.02 40.29
C GLY A 48 -12.45 38.48 39.90
N THR A 49 -13.08 39.00 38.85
CA THR A 49 -14.39 38.48 38.39
C THR A 49 -14.28 37.07 37.82
N ALA A 50 -13.21 36.76 37.09
CA ALA A 50 -12.98 35.40 36.58
C ALA A 50 -12.78 34.37 37.70
N LEU A 51 -12.12 34.74 38.80
CA LEU A 51 -11.98 33.90 39.99
C LEU A 51 -13.34 33.65 40.65
N ILE A 52 -14.20 34.68 40.72
CA ILE A 52 -15.55 34.57 41.27
C ILE A 52 -16.44 33.70 40.38
N ASP A 53 -16.39 33.89 39.06
CA ASP A 53 -17.14 33.07 38.11
C ASP A 53 -16.68 31.61 38.14
N GLY A 54 -15.36 31.38 38.13
CA GLY A 54 -14.80 30.03 38.26
C GLY A 54 -15.16 29.36 39.59
N TYR A 55 -15.27 30.13 40.66
CA TYR A 55 -15.74 29.63 41.95
C TYR A 55 -17.17 29.09 41.85
N PHE A 56 -18.11 29.85 41.26
CA PHE A 56 -19.50 29.41 41.08
C PHE A 56 -19.67 28.30 40.03
N GLU A 57 -18.91 28.33 38.93
CA GLU A 57 -18.93 27.27 37.92
C GLU A 57 -18.46 25.93 38.52
N ARG A 58 -17.41 25.95 39.36
CA ARG A 58 -16.93 24.75 40.07
C ARG A 58 -18.00 24.17 40.99
N LEU A 59 -18.65 25.01 41.80
CA LEU A 59 -19.72 24.59 42.71
C LEU A 59 -20.90 23.99 41.92
N THR A 60 -21.35 24.69 40.87
CA THR A 60 -22.38 24.19 39.95
C THR A 60 -22.02 22.83 39.33
N GLY A 61 -20.74 22.60 38.99
CA GLY A 61 -20.26 21.31 38.50
C GLY A 61 -20.33 20.19 39.54
N ILE A 62 -20.01 20.50 40.80
CA ILE A 62 -20.13 19.55 41.92
C ILE A 62 -21.60 19.20 42.15
N LEU A 63 -22.50 20.19 42.14
CA LEU A 63 -23.93 19.94 42.27
C LEU A 63 -24.45 19.06 41.14
N ASN A 64 -24.14 19.36 39.88
CA ASN A 64 -24.56 18.57 38.73
C ASN A 64 -24.12 17.10 38.85
N THR A 65 -22.87 16.88 39.23
CA THR A 65 -22.32 15.52 39.40
C THR A 65 -22.99 14.79 40.57
N SER A 66 -23.22 15.51 41.68
CA SER A 66 -23.89 15.01 42.87
C SER A 66 -25.34 14.61 42.57
N ALA A 67 -26.07 15.49 41.87
CA ALA A 67 -27.45 15.29 41.45
C ALA A 67 -27.60 14.12 40.48
N GLU A 68 -26.71 13.99 39.48
CA GLU A 68 -26.75 12.87 38.53
C GLU A 68 -26.36 11.54 39.19
N SER A 69 -25.41 11.56 40.14
CA SER A 69 -25.04 10.37 40.92
C SER A 69 -26.19 9.89 41.81
N LEU A 70 -26.93 10.82 42.42
CA LEU A 70 -28.16 10.55 43.16
C LEU A 70 -29.24 9.99 42.24
N ARG A 71 -29.49 10.62 41.08
CA ARG A 71 -30.47 10.17 40.09
C ARG A 71 -30.17 8.75 39.60
N HIS A 72 -28.92 8.46 39.25
CA HIS A 72 -28.49 7.13 38.81
C HIS A 72 -28.68 6.08 39.91
N SER A 73 -28.28 6.39 41.14
CA SER A 73 -28.45 5.48 42.28
C SER A 73 -29.91 5.23 42.61
N TRP A 74 -30.76 6.26 42.48
CA TRP A 74 -32.20 6.15 42.67
C TRP A 74 -32.84 5.24 41.63
N VAL A 75 -32.55 5.44 40.34
CA VAL A 75 -33.22 4.75 39.23
C VAL A 75 -32.71 3.32 39.01
N TYR A 76 -31.40 3.07 39.15
CA TYR A 76 -30.79 1.79 38.75
C TYR A 76 -30.35 0.90 39.91
N LEU A 77 -30.08 1.46 41.10
CA LEU A 77 -29.63 0.71 42.29
C LEU A 77 -30.73 0.54 43.34
N ASN A 78 -31.96 0.97 43.02
CA ASN A 78 -33.14 0.93 43.89
C ASN A 78 -32.95 1.64 45.24
N LEU A 79 -32.11 2.69 45.27
CA LEU A 79 -31.85 3.51 46.45
C LEU A 79 -33.01 4.50 46.68
N THR A 80 -34.15 3.97 47.15
CA THR A 80 -35.43 4.69 47.28
C THR A 80 -35.86 4.95 48.72
N ASP A 81 -35.08 4.44 49.68
CA ASP A 81 -35.29 4.59 51.11
C ASP A 81 -34.49 5.79 51.67
N GLU A 82 -35.13 6.55 52.55
CA GLU A 82 -34.64 7.86 53.00
C GLU A 82 -33.29 7.79 53.73
N ASP A 83 -33.10 6.81 54.61
CA ASP A 83 -31.84 6.67 55.37
C ASP A 83 -30.66 6.35 54.43
N ASN A 84 -30.92 5.63 53.32
CA ASN A 84 -29.89 5.36 52.32
C ASN A 84 -29.56 6.58 51.47
N ILE A 85 -30.56 7.40 51.12
CA ILE A 85 -30.36 8.67 50.40
C ILE A 85 -29.61 9.66 51.29
N GLU A 86 -29.97 9.75 52.57
CA GLU A 86 -29.31 10.61 53.55
C GLU A 86 -27.83 10.21 53.74
N ASN A 87 -27.53 8.92 53.85
CA ASN A 87 -26.15 8.44 53.86
C ASN A 87 -25.40 8.77 52.56
N PHE A 88 -26.08 8.76 51.41
CA PHE A 88 -25.48 9.11 50.13
C PHE A 88 -25.11 10.60 50.06
N VAL A 89 -26.06 11.50 50.39
CA VAL A 89 -25.79 12.94 50.41
C VAL A 89 -24.82 13.33 51.52
N THR A 90 -24.78 12.59 52.63
CA THR A 90 -23.77 12.76 53.70
C THR A 90 -22.37 12.45 53.19
N ASN A 91 -22.21 11.38 52.42
CA ASN A 91 -20.93 11.05 51.80
C ASN A 91 -20.51 12.07 50.74
N LEU A 92 -21.45 12.57 49.94
CA LEU A 92 -21.18 13.63 48.97
C LEU A 92 -20.78 14.94 49.67
N THR A 93 -21.50 15.34 50.72
CA THR A 93 -21.19 16.52 51.52
C THR A 93 -19.79 16.43 52.11
N ASN A 94 -19.46 15.31 52.78
CA ASN A 94 -18.14 15.14 53.38
C ASN A 94 -17.00 15.11 52.35
N ARG A 95 -17.22 14.55 51.15
CA ARG A 95 -16.22 14.56 50.06
C ARG A 95 -15.99 15.97 49.52
N ASN A 96 -17.05 16.78 49.45
CA ASN A 96 -17.00 18.11 48.83
C ASN A 96 -16.82 19.26 49.84
N LYS A 97 -16.74 18.98 51.14
CA LYS A 97 -16.56 20.01 52.19
C LYS A 97 -15.32 20.89 52.00
N ARG A 98 -14.25 20.33 51.41
CA ARG A 98 -13.03 21.09 51.09
C ARG A 98 -13.21 22.10 49.95
N GLU A 99 -14.24 21.94 49.13
CA GLU A 99 -14.54 22.83 48.01
C GLU A 99 -15.38 24.05 48.42
N GLY A 100 -15.70 24.18 49.71
CA GLY A 100 -16.49 25.29 50.27
C GLY A 100 -17.99 24.99 50.38
N ILE A 101 -18.42 23.76 50.04
CA ILE A 101 -19.80 23.32 50.18
C ILE A 101 -20.05 22.95 51.64
N MET A 102 -21.02 23.62 52.25
CA MET A 102 -21.41 23.39 53.64
C MET A 102 -22.26 22.14 53.79
N ASN A 103 -23.22 21.97 52.88
CA ASN A 103 -24.21 20.91 52.93
C ASN A 103 -24.67 20.58 51.52
N ILE A 104 -24.73 19.29 51.16
CA ILE A 104 -25.45 18.78 49.98
C ILE A 104 -26.64 18.00 50.52
N TYR A 105 -27.83 18.33 50.04
CA TYR A 105 -29.06 17.73 50.53
C TYR A 105 -30.06 17.53 49.39
N MET A 106 -30.96 16.59 49.57
CA MET A 106 -32.02 16.29 48.62
C MET A 106 -33.38 16.41 49.29
N GLY A 107 -34.22 17.31 48.76
CA GLY A 107 -35.64 17.31 49.07
C GLY A 107 -36.34 16.24 48.24
N ILE A 108 -36.98 15.26 48.89
CA ILE A 108 -37.62 14.13 48.22
C ILE A 108 -39.07 14.48 47.86
N GLU A 109 -39.40 14.44 46.56
CA GLU A 109 -40.72 14.84 46.06
C GLU A 109 -41.83 13.88 46.51
N LYS A 110 -41.53 12.62 46.80
CA LYS A 110 -42.57 11.64 47.17
C LYS A 110 -43.20 11.93 48.53
N ASN A 111 -42.38 12.16 49.56
CA ASN A 111 -42.83 12.32 50.95
C ASN A 111 -42.63 13.75 51.50
N GLY A 112 -41.94 14.63 50.76
CA GLY A 112 -41.68 16.01 51.18
C GLY A 112 -40.62 16.15 52.26
N ARG A 113 -39.91 15.05 52.55
CA ARG A 113 -38.86 14.96 53.56
C ARG A 113 -37.51 15.34 52.96
N LEU A 114 -36.58 15.77 53.81
CA LEU A 114 -35.23 16.18 53.46
C LEU A 114 -34.23 15.10 53.86
N ALA A 115 -33.48 14.60 52.88
CA ALA A 115 -32.25 13.88 53.13
C ALA A 115 -31.12 14.91 53.23
N ASP A 116 -30.59 15.11 54.44
CA ASP A 116 -29.60 16.14 54.74
C ASP A 116 -28.18 15.57 54.91
N GLY A 117 -27.19 16.17 54.23
CA GLY A 117 -25.82 15.66 54.24
C GLY A 117 -24.99 16.00 55.49
N THR A 118 -25.49 16.85 56.38
CA THR A 118 -24.86 17.13 57.68
C THR A 118 -25.39 16.23 58.80
N GLY A 119 -26.42 15.42 58.49
CA GLY A 119 -27.14 14.59 59.47
C GLY A 119 -28.19 15.38 60.25
N TRP A 120 -28.60 16.56 59.77
CA TRP A 120 -29.69 17.31 60.38
C TRP A 120 -31.04 16.61 60.13
N LYS A 121 -31.77 16.30 61.21
CA LYS A 121 -33.11 15.72 61.12
C LYS A 121 -34.16 16.81 61.21
N GLU A 122 -35.08 16.79 60.26
CA GLU A 122 -36.14 17.77 60.15
C GLU A 122 -37.13 17.72 61.33
N PRO A 123 -37.56 18.88 61.88
CA PRO A 123 -38.57 18.93 62.94
C PRO A 123 -39.94 18.48 62.43
N GLU A 124 -40.77 17.93 63.31
CA GLU A 124 -42.09 17.38 62.96
C GLU A 124 -42.97 18.44 62.25
N GLY A 125 -43.39 18.16 61.01
CA GLY A 125 -44.17 19.07 60.15
C GLY A 125 -43.38 19.85 59.10
N TYR A 126 -42.05 19.71 59.03
CA TYR A 126 -41.23 20.31 57.98
C TYR A 126 -41.56 19.75 56.57
N ASN A 127 -41.68 20.63 55.57
CA ASN A 127 -41.86 20.24 54.16
C ASN A 127 -40.87 20.98 53.26
N VAL A 128 -39.96 20.22 52.66
CA VAL A 128 -38.87 20.76 51.84
C VAL A 128 -39.36 21.50 50.59
N ARG A 129 -40.55 21.15 50.07
CA ARG A 129 -41.09 21.71 48.82
C ARG A 129 -41.50 23.18 48.95
N GLU A 130 -41.62 23.70 50.17
CA GLU A 130 -41.98 25.09 50.40
C GLU A 130 -40.78 26.05 50.35
N ARG A 131 -39.55 25.53 50.39
CA ARG A 131 -38.31 26.31 50.49
C ARG A 131 -38.02 27.10 49.20
N PRO A 132 -37.48 28.34 49.29
CA PRO A 132 -37.18 29.16 48.11
C PRO A 132 -36.28 28.48 47.08
N TRP A 133 -35.21 27.83 47.52
CA TRP A 133 -34.29 27.10 46.64
C TRP A 133 -35.01 25.96 45.89
N TYR A 134 -35.92 25.24 46.56
CA TYR A 134 -36.70 24.15 45.94
C TYR A 134 -37.65 24.71 44.87
N LYS A 135 -38.43 25.74 45.21
CA LYS A 135 -39.38 26.39 44.28
C LYS A 135 -38.66 27.04 43.10
N GLN A 136 -37.54 27.72 43.33
CA GLN A 136 -36.75 28.35 42.27
C GLN A 136 -36.18 27.31 41.31
N ALA A 137 -35.61 26.23 41.83
CA ALA A 137 -35.06 25.14 41.02
C ALA A 137 -36.14 24.43 40.18
N VAL A 138 -37.29 24.09 40.79
CA VAL A 138 -38.40 23.45 40.07
C VAL A 138 -39.00 24.38 39.02
N ASN A 139 -39.23 25.66 39.33
CA ASN A 139 -39.78 26.63 38.37
C ASN A 139 -38.83 26.88 37.19
N ALA A 140 -37.53 26.92 37.44
CA ALA A 140 -36.53 27.12 36.39
C ALA A 140 -36.32 25.87 35.54
N GLY A 141 -36.55 24.67 36.08
CA GLY A 141 -36.29 23.38 35.43
C GLY A 141 -34.81 23.09 35.18
N LYS A 142 -33.90 23.92 35.71
CA LYS A 142 -32.44 23.85 35.55
C LYS A 142 -31.76 24.36 36.81
N VAL A 143 -30.42 24.30 36.85
CA VAL A 143 -29.64 24.83 37.97
C VAL A 143 -29.90 26.34 38.17
N VAL A 144 -30.11 26.74 39.42
CA VAL A 144 -30.30 28.13 39.83
C VAL A 144 -29.40 28.49 40.99
N LEU A 145 -28.99 29.75 41.02
CA LEU A 145 -28.29 30.39 42.13
C LEU A 145 -29.30 31.24 42.88
N THR A 146 -29.46 31.04 44.19
CA THR A 146 -30.33 31.92 44.99
C THR A 146 -29.64 33.24 45.30
N ASP A 147 -30.42 34.26 45.64
CA ASP A 147 -29.85 35.42 46.34
C ASP A 147 -29.28 34.99 47.71
N PRO A 148 -28.23 35.67 48.23
CA PRO A 148 -27.72 35.43 49.57
C PRO A 148 -28.80 35.55 50.65
N TYR A 149 -28.89 34.56 51.53
CA TYR A 149 -29.81 34.56 52.67
C TYR A 149 -29.13 33.99 53.91
N ILE A 150 -29.74 34.18 55.08
CA ILE A 150 -29.19 33.66 56.34
C ILE A 150 -29.66 32.22 56.51
N ASP A 151 -28.72 31.28 56.60
CA ASP A 151 -29.02 29.87 56.83
C ASP A 151 -29.70 29.68 58.20
N MET A 152 -30.74 28.84 58.25
CA MET A 152 -31.53 28.66 59.47
C MET A 152 -30.82 27.80 60.53
N VAL A 153 -29.80 27.04 60.15
CA VAL A 153 -29.06 26.14 61.06
C VAL A 153 -27.77 26.80 61.55
N THR A 154 -27.00 27.42 60.66
CA THR A 154 -25.70 28.03 61.01
C THR A 154 -25.82 29.51 61.36
N ASN A 155 -26.92 30.18 60.99
CA ASN A 155 -27.09 31.63 61.10
C ASN A 155 -26.00 32.43 60.35
N GLU A 156 -25.38 31.79 59.35
CA GLU A 156 -24.39 32.41 58.45
C GLU A 156 -25.06 32.85 57.15
N VAL A 157 -24.49 33.84 56.47
CA VAL A 157 -24.96 34.24 55.14
C VAL A 157 -24.48 33.20 54.15
N VAL A 158 -25.43 32.42 53.63
CA VAL A 158 -25.19 31.38 52.64
C VAL A 158 -25.87 31.74 51.32
N LEU A 159 -25.41 31.08 50.28
CA LEU A 159 -26.04 31.10 48.99
C LEU A 159 -26.19 29.64 48.53
N SER A 160 -27.38 29.29 48.02
CA SER A 160 -27.68 27.93 47.61
C SER A 160 -27.62 27.80 46.09
N ILE A 161 -27.04 26.71 45.62
CA ILE A 161 -27.16 26.25 44.24
C ILE A 161 -28.10 25.05 44.24
N ALA A 162 -29.16 25.10 43.46
CA ALA A 162 -30.21 24.07 43.49
C ALA A 162 -30.62 23.61 42.08
N MET A 163 -30.90 22.32 41.91
CA MET A 163 -31.39 21.76 40.65
C MET A 163 -32.40 20.62 40.85
N PRO A 164 -33.47 20.57 40.04
CA PRO A 164 -34.42 19.46 40.08
C PRO A 164 -33.85 18.19 39.41
N ILE A 165 -34.19 17.02 39.94
CA ILE A 165 -33.85 15.72 39.35
C ILE A 165 -35.11 14.92 38.99
N TYR A 166 -35.11 14.30 37.81
CA TYR A 166 -36.26 13.58 37.24
C TYR A 166 -35.90 12.11 36.94
N ASP A 167 -36.89 11.21 36.97
CA ASP A 167 -36.71 9.81 36.55
C ASP A 167 -36.76 9.63 35.02
N ASN A 168 -36.49 8.40 34.54
CA ASN A 168 -36.49 8.09 33.10
C ASN A 168 -37.87 8.25 32.42
N SER A 169 -38.96 8.34 33.18
CA SER A 169 -40.31 8.62 32.67
C SER A 169 -40.66 10.11 32.67
N GLY A 170 -39.79 10.94 33.24
CA GLY A 170 -39.97 12.39 33.37
C GLY A 170 -40.66 12.82 34.67
N ALA A 171 -40.90 11.92 35.62
CA ALA A 171 -41.48 12.29 36.91
C ALA A 171 -40.40 12.91 37.84
N LEU A 172 -40.77 13.98 38.56
CA LEU A 172 -39.85 14.65 39.50
C LEU A 172 -39.56 13.76 40.69
N LEU A 173 -38.28 13.46 40.92
CA LEU A 173 -37.80 12.68 42.07
C LEU A 173 -37.58 13.58 43.30
N GLY A 174 -37.13 14.81 43.06
CA GLY A 174 -36.79 15.77 44.10
C GLY A 174 -35.90 16.89 43.57
N VAL A 175 -35.40 17.72 44.47
CA VAL A 175 -34.39 18.76 44.16
C VAL A 175 -33.17 18.48 45.00
N VAL A 176 -32.01 18.45 44.34
CA VAL A 176 -30.71 18.42 45.01
C VAL A 176 -30.21 19.84 45.08
N ALA A 177 -29.77 20.25 46.26
CA ALA A 177 -29.19 21.57 46.48
C ALA A 177 -27.93 21.47 47.32
N GLU A 178 -27.07 22.45 47.15
CA GLU A 178 -25.89 22.65 47.98
C GLU A 178 -25.85 24.07 48.53
N ASP A 179 -25.59 24.18 49.84
CA ASP A 179 -25.39 25.47 50.50
C ASP A 179 -23.91 25.79 50.57
N VAL A 180 -23.58 27.03 50.22
CA VAL A 180 -22.19 27.51 50.14
C VAL A 180 -22.01 28.73 51.04
N ASN A 181 -20.94 28.71 51.84
CA ASN A 181 -20.60 29.81 52.74
C ASN A 181 -19.97 30.98 51.95
N LEU A 182 -20.52 32.18 52.09
CA LEU A 182 -20.01 33.39 51.41
C LEU A 182 -18.70 33.95 52.00
N SER A 183 -18.20 33.42 53.12
CA SER A 183 -16.93 33.85 53.73
C SER A 183 -15.74 33.55 52.82
N SER A 184 -15.74 32.39 52.16
CA SER A 184 -14.69 32.01 51.20
C SER A 184 -14.65 32.98 50.00
N LEU A 185 -15.83 33.41 49.54
CA LEU A 185 -15.94 34.42 48.49
C LEU A 185 -15.47 35.80 48.98
N SER A 186 -15.77 36.12 50.24
CA SER A 186 -15.35 37.39 50.85
C SER A 186 -13.84 37.50 51.00
N GLU A 187 -13.14 36.40 51.31
CA GLU A 187 -11.68 36.35 51.33
C GLU A 187 -11.06 36.56 49.94
N ILE A 188 -11.64 35.93 48.90
CA ILE A 188 -11.19 36.15 47.51
C ILE A 188 -11.30 37.64 47.18
N VAL A 189 -12.46 38.26 47.45
CA VAL A 189 -12.68 39.68 47.18
C VAL A 189 -11.68 40.54 47.97
N ALA A 190 -11.55 40.36 49.29
CA ALA A 190 -10.68 41.18 50.15
C ALA A 190 -9.18 41.08 49.82
N SER A 191 -8.75 39.98 49.18
CA SER A 191 -7.35 39.78 48.75
C SER A 191 -6.97 40.64 47.52
N LEU A 192 -7.96 41.16 46.77
CA LEU A 192 -7.74 41.95 45.58
C LEU A 192 -7.25 43.36 45.94
N LYS A 193 -5.95 43.59 45.82
CA LYS A 193 -5.27 44.89 46.06
C LYS A 193 -4.35 45.24 44.91
N ILE A 194 -4.15 46.55 44.69
CA ILE A 194 -3.26 47.08 43.66
C ILE A 194 -2.05 47.74 44.36
N TYR A 195 -0.82 47.25 44.10
CA TYR A 195 0.41 47.67 44.81
C TYR A 195 0.30 47.62 46.35
N GLU A 196 -0.27 46.52 46.88
CA GLU A 196 -0.54 46.30 48.31
C GLU A 196 -1.54 47.29 48.95
N THR A 197 -2.17 48.14 48.14
CA THR A 197 -3.11 49.18 48.57
C THR A 197 -4.44 49.09 47.83
N GLY A 198 -5.52 49.50 48.48
CA GLY A 198 -6.85 49.50 47.89
C GLY A 198 -7.85 48.55 48.55
N ASP A 199 -9.11 48.76 48.21
CA ASP A 199 -10.27 48.06 48.77
C ASP A 199 -11.11 47.46 47.64
N SER A 200 -11.86 46.40 47.89
CA SER A 200 -12.68 45.71 46.88
C SER A 200 -14.11 45.45 47.40
N MET A 201 -15.10 45.36 46.50
CA MET A 201 -16.50 45.21 46.87
C MET A 201 -17.28 44.37 45.85
N LEU A 202 -18.13 43.47 46.36
CA LEU A 202 -19.07 42.66 45.57
C LEU A 202 -20.51 43.07 45.90
N ILE A 203 -21.37 43.20 44.89
CA ILE A 203 -22.78 43.58 45.10
C ILE A 203 -23.77 42.60 44.45
N THR A 204 -25.01 42.55 44.93
CA THR A 204 -26.14 41.86 44.28
C THR A 204 -26.66 42.62 43.07
N HIS A 205 -27.50 41.95 42.27
CA HIS A 205 -28.22 42.53 41.15
C HIS A 205 -29.07 43.77 41.49
N ASP A 206 -29.46 43.96 42.76
CA ASP A 206 -30.22 45.13 43.23
C ASP A 206 -29.37 46.17 43.99
N GLY A 207 -28.05 45.99 44.03
CA GLY A 207 -27.07 46.93 44.57
C GLY A 207 -26.62 46.67 46.01
N LEU A 208 -27.11 45.62 46.67
CA LEU A 208 -26.75 45.30 48.06
C LEU A 208 -25.31 44.79 48.14
N ILE A 209 -24.51 45.30 49.08
CA ILE A 209 -23.12 44.86 49.24
C ILE A 209 -23.10 43.47 49.89
N VAL A 210 -22.51 42.49 49.18
CA VAL A 210 -22.39 41.09 49.63
C VAL A 210 -21.00 40.80 50.18
N SER A 211 -19.98 41.54 49.74
CA SER A 211 -18.62 41.45 50.28
C SER A 211 -17.90 42.78 50.22
N SER A 212 -17.20 43.14 51.29
CA SER A 212 -16.32 44.31 51.39
C SER A 212 -15.35 44.15 52.57
N PRO A 213 -14.14 44.75 52.53
CA PRO A 213 -13.29 44.94 53.71
C PRO A 213 -14.00 45.65 54.87
N HIS A 214 -15.03 46.44 54.57
CA HIS A 214 -15.88 47.10 55.55
C HIS A 214 -17.04 46.18 55.94
N ALA A 215 -16.81 45.28 56.89
CA ALA A 215 -17.81 44.30 57.36
C ALA A 215 -19.12 44.94 57.86
N GLU A 216 -19.10 46.22 58.25
CA GLU A 216 -20.27 47.01 58.63
C GLU A 216 -21.23 47.31 57.47
N ASP A 217 -20.76 47.23 56.23
CA ASP A 217 -21.56 47.49 55.02
C ASP A 217 -22.16 46.22 54.41
N VAL A 218 -21.64 45.04 54.74
CA VAL A 218 -22.07 43.75 54.18
C VAL A 218 -23.51 43.41 54.64
N MET A 219 -24.38 43.11 53.67
CA MET A 219 -25.83 42.85 53.81
C MET A 219 -26.65 43.99 54.45
N LYS A 220 -26.06 45.18 54.62
CA LYS A 220 -26.70 46.35 55.26
C LYS A 220 -26.76 47.59 54.37
N SER A 221 -25.77 47.77 53.50
CA SER A 221 -25.63 48.96 52.65
C SER A 221 -25.88 48.63 51.19
N ASN A 222 -26.52 49.55 50.46
CA ASN A 222 -26.83 49.38 49.05
C ASN A 222 -26.20 50.50 48.20
N LEU A 223 -25.30 50.11 47.28
CA LEU A 223 -24.49 51.02 46.47
C LEU A 223 -25.33 51.88 45.51
N LEU A 224 -26.54 51.43 45.15
CA LEU A 224 -27.48 52.16 44.28
C LEU A 224 -28.44 53.06 45.08
N LYS A 225 -28.93 52.59 46.24
CA LYS A 225 -30.04 53.22 46.98
C LYS A 225 -29.56 54.14 48.11
N ASP A 226 -28.38 53.91 48.70
CA ASP A 226 -27.90 54.72 49.82
C ASP A 226 -27.32 56.07 49.38
N SER A 227 -27.77 57.14 50.03
CA SER A 227 -27.34 58.51 49.72
C SER A 227 -25.88 58.82 50.06
N LYS A 228 -25.22 57.98 50.89
CA LYS A 228 -23.82 58.18 51.34
C LYS A 228 -22.77 58.03 50.24
N PHE A 229 -23.08 57.32 49.15
CA PHE A 229 -22.14 57.09 48.06
C PHE A 229 -22.19 58.21 47.00
N PRO A 230 -21.05 58.70 46.45
CA PRO A 230 -21.02 59.74 45.43
C PRO A 230 -21.75 59.34 44.15
N GLU A 231 -22.27 60.32 43.40
CA GLU A 231 -22.94 60.07 42.11
C GLU A 231 -22.03 59.34 41.12
N ALA A 232 -20.73 59.68 41.08
CA ALA A 232 -19.76 58.97 40.26
C ALA A 232 -19.67 57.48 40.59
N LEU A 233 -19.78 57.12 41.88
CA LEU A 233 -19.73 55.74 42.32
C LEU A 233 -21.06 55.00 42.08
N ARG A 234 -22.19 55.69 42.22
CA ARG A 234 -23.51 55.17 41.84
C ARG A 234 -23.59 54.87 40.33
N ASN A 235 -23.02 55.74 39.51
CA ASN A 235 -22.93 55.52 38.07
C ASN A 235 -22.03 54.32 37.73
N VAL A 236 -20.92 54.14 38.45
CA VAL A 236 -20.09 52.93 38.33
C VAL A 236 -20.87 51.68 38.72
N ALA A 237 -21.64 51.73 39.82
CA ALA A 237 -22.48 50.64 40.27
C ALA A 237 -23.54 50.25 39.22
N GLN A 238 -24.18 51.24 38.59
CA GLN A 238 -25.14 51.01 37.51
C GLN A 238 -24.46 50.38 36.29
N LYS A 239 -23.32 50.93 35.86
CA LYS A 239 -22.57 50.42 34.70
C LYS A 239 -22.12 48.98 34.87
N MET A 240 -21.61 48.63 36.04
CA MET A 240 -21.18 47.25 36.29
C MET A 240 -22.36 46.27 36.38
N LEU A 241 -23.56 46.73 36.75
CA LEU A 241 -24.79 45.94 36.68
C LEU A 241 -25.33 45.81 35.25
N ASP A 242 -25.14 46.83 34.41
CA ASP A 242 -25.49 46.82 32.98
C ASP A 242 -24.52 45.96 32.13
N GLY A 243 -23.47 45.39 32.77
CA GLY A 243 -22.50 44.51 32.12
C GLY A 243 -21.26 45.21 31.56
N GLU A 244 -20.99 46.48 31.92
CA GLU A 244 -19.79 47.19 31.50
C GLU A 244 -18.58 46.89 32.42
N GLU A 245 -17.39 46.72 31.83
CA GLU A 245 -16.11 46.80 32.56
C GLU A 245 -15.41 48.14 32.29
N GLY A 246 -14.68 48.67 33.27
CA GLY A 246 -13.95 49.92 33.09
C GLY A 246 -13.32 50.45 34.36
N TRP A 247 -12.86 51.70 34.28
CA TRP A 247 -12.39 52.44 35.44
C TRP A 247 -12.92 53.87 35.41
N ALA A 248 -13.03 54.46 36.58
CA ALA A 248 -13.38 55.86 36.75
C ALA A 248 -12.53 56.47 37.86
N THR A 249 -12.27 57.76 37.76
CA THR A 249 -11.72 58.53 38.89
C THR A 249 -12.85 59.16 39.66
N TYR A 250 -12.73 59.16 40.97
CA TYR A 250 -13.67 59.80 41.85
C TYR A 250 -12.97 60.25 43.12
N SER A 251 -13.54 61.26 43.78
CA SER A 251 -13.05 61.72 45.07
C SER A 251 -14.05 61.29 46.14
N TYR A 252 -13.58 60.60 47.16
CA TYR A 252 -14.38 60.20 48.31
C TYR A 252 -13.55 60.30 49.58
N GLY A 253 -14.11 60.96 50.60
CA GLY A 253 -13.37 61.28 51.83
C GLY A 253 -12.19 62.24 51.65
N GLY A 254 -12.20 63.08 50.59
CA GLY A 254 -11.14 64.07 50.30
C GLY A 254 -9.90 63.53 49.59
N VAL A 255 -9.94 62.27 49.14
CA VAL A 255 -8.83 61.62 48.42
C VAL A 255 -9.28 61.27 47.01
N ASP A 256 -8.46 61.60 46.03
CA ASP A 256 -8.67 61.17 44.64
C ASP A 256 -8.31 59.69 44.52
N LYS A 257 -9.31 58.90 44.16
CA LYS A 257 -9.25 57.46 43.96
C LYS A 257 -9.59 57.10 42.51
N ILE A 258 -9.10 55.96 42.08
CA ILE A 258 -9.52 55.26 40.86
C ILE A 258 -10.34 54.06 41.31
N VAL A 259 -11.54 53.89 40.76
CA VAL A 259 -12.32 52.65 40.87
C VAL A 259 -12.20 51.89 39.56
N PHE A 260 -12.01 50.58 39.67
CA PHE A 260 -12.01 49.60 38.59
C PHE A 260 -13.22 48.70 38.81
N TYR A 261 -13.99 48.38 37.78
CA TYR A 261 -15.23 47.60 37.92
C TYR A 261 -15.43 46.63 36.75
N ALA A 262 -16.05 45.48 37.01
CA ALA A 262 -16.40 44.49 35.99
C ALA A 262 -17.60 43.61 36.42
N PRO A 263 -18.43 43.12 35.47
CA PRO A 263 -19.52 42.20 35.76
C PRO A 263 -19.04 40.76 35.97
N THR A 264 -19.83 39.97 36.70
CA THR A 264 -19.70 38.50 36.79
C THR A 264 -20.81 37.82 36.00
N LYS A 265 -20.59 36.61 35.49
CA LYS A 265 -21.64 35.81 34.82
C LYS A 265 -22.82 35.46 35.71
N HIS A 266 -22.61 35.41 37.04
CA HIS A 266 -23.61 34.98 38.03
C HIS A 266 -24.39 36.13 38.68
N GLY A 267 -24.30 37.36 38.15
CA GLY A 267 -25.11 38.50 38.62
C GLY A 267 -24.63 39.18 39.90
N LEU A 268 -23.35 39.00 40.28
CA LEU A 268 -22.68 39.64 41.41
C LEU A 268 -21.45 40.47 40.98
N PRO A 269 -21.60 41.68 40.40
CA PRO A 269 -20.47 42.45 39.89
C PRO A 269 -19.47 42.92 40.96
N LEU A 270 -18.21 43.10 40.56
CA LEU A 270 -17.05 43.43 41.41
C LEU A 270 -16.50 44.83 41.11
N ALA A 271 -16.10 45.56 42.16
CA ALA A 271 -15.35 46.81 42.08
C ALA A 271 -14.08 46.79 42.96
N VAL A 272 -12.99 47.43 42.51
CA VAL A 272 -11.70 47.58 43.22
C VAL A 272 -11.26 49.05 43.22
N PHE A 273 -10.74 49.58 44.32
CA PHE A 273 -10.48 51.01 44.55
C PHE A 273 -8.98 51.31 44.87
N PHE A 274 -8.37 52.34 44.27
CA PHE A 274 -6.93 52.69 44.42
C PHE A 274 -6.65 54.21 44.59
N PRO A 275 -5.82 54.68 45.55
CA PRO A 275 -5.54 56.11 45.77
C PRO A 275 -4.37 56.72 44.95
N LEU A 276 -4.56 57.89 44.34
CA LEU A 276 -3.57 58.53 43.43
C LEU A 276 -2.32 59.14 44.11
N ALA A 277 -2.37 59.44 45.41
CA ALA A 277 -1.30 60.16 46.12
C ALA A 277 0.05 59.41 46.15
N VAL A 278 0.03 58.08 46.08
CA VAL A 278 1.24 57.21 46.13
C VAL A 278 2.21 57.51 44.97
N ILE A 279 1.68 57.84 43.78
CA ILE A 279 2.46 58.06 42.55
C ILE A 279 3.36 59.30 42.64
N THR A 280 2.82 60.41 43.14
CA THR A 280 3.48 61.72 43.03
C THR A 280 4.68 61.90 43.96
N LYS A 281 4.70 61.20 45.10
CA LYS A 281 5.79 61.26 46.08
C LYS A 281 7.09 60.64 45.57
N ILE A 282 6.98 59.56 44.79
CA ILE A 282 8.13 58.81 44.27
C ILE A 282 8.94 59.66 43.28
N ILE A 283 8.29 60.52 42.51
CA ILE A 283 8.91 61.22 41.37
C ILE A 283 9.81 62.40 41.80
N ARG A 284 9.45 63.17 42.84
CA ARG A 284 10.16 64.42 43.20
C ARG A 284 11.54 64.22 43.82
N SER A 285 11.74 63.18 44.62
CA SER A 285 13.02 62.94 45.30
C SER A 285 14.16 62.61 44.33
N LEU A 286 13.83 62.02 43.18
CA LEU A 286 14.81 61.57 42.20
C LEU A 286 15.46 62.72 41.42
N THR A 287 14.78 63.86 41.21
CA THR A 287 15.25 64.92 40.31
C THR A 287 16.36 65.81 40.90
N GLY A 288 16.38 66.06 42.21
CA GLY A 288 17.28 67.06 42.83
C GLY A 288 18.76 66.66 42.88
N VAL A 289 19.05 65.39 43.13
CA VAL A 289 20.44 64.87 43.22
C VAL A 289 21.17 64.95 41.87
N LEU A 290 20.42 64.89 40.77
CA LEU A 290 20.98 64.78 39.43
C LEU A 290 21.65 66.08 38.91
N LEU A 291 21.29 67.27 39.40
CA LEU A 291 21.73 68.56 38.81
C LEU A 291 23.12 69.06 39.26
N ILE A 292 23.57 68.74 40.48
CA ILE A 292 24.83 69.29 41.02
C ILE A 292 26.05 68.62 40.39
N VAL A 293 25.97 67.30 40.21
CA VAL A 293 27.02 66.48 39.59
C VAL A 293 27.32 66.95 38.16
N SER A 294 26.35 67.56 37.50
CA SER A 294 26.42 68.01 36.11
C SER A 294 27.46 69.09 35.83
N VAL A 295 27.60 70.08 36.72
CA VAL A 295 28.29 71.34 36.37
C VAL A 295 29.82 71.19 36.38
N ILE A 296 30.35 70.55 37.42
CA ILE A 296 31.80 70.40 37.63
C ILE A 296 32.45 69.57 36.53
N ALA A 297 31.71 68.57 36.04
CA ALA A 297 32.19 67.69 34.98
C ALA A 297 32.55 68.45 33.68
N ILE A 298 31.85 69.54 33.34
CA ILE A 298 31.96 70.18 32.02
C ILE A 298 33.33 70.84 31.78
N ILE A 299 33.87 71.53 32.78
CA ILE A 299 35.02 72.43 32.61
C ILE A 299 36.32 71.65 32.36
N VAL A 300 36.57 70.61 33.14
CA VAL A 300 37.78 69.77 33.04
C VAL A 300 37.85 69.06 31.68
N ILE A 301 36.70 68.67 31.15
CA ILE A 301 36.60 67.97 29.88
C ILE A 301 37.08 68.87 28.72
N ALA A 302 36.82 70.18 28.74
CA ALA A 302 37.10 71.06 27.59
C ALA A 302 38.60 71.27 27.28
N LEU A 303 39.49 71.35 28.28
CA LEU A 303 40.90 71.69 28.09
C LEU A 303 41.72 70.52 27.53
N ILE A 304 41.53 69.33 28.11
CA ILE A 304 42.18 68.08 27.70
C ILE A 304 41.85 67.76 26.23
N VAL A 305 40.63 68.08 25.83
CA VAL A 305 40.14 67.91 24.47
C VAL A 305 40.99 68.66 23.43
N PHE A 306 41.46 69.88 23.69
CA PHE A 306 42.03 70.75 22.65
C PHE A 306 43.41 70.31 22.12
N THR A 307 44.35 69.97 23.02
CA THR A 307 45.74 69.63 22.66
C THR A 307 45.83 68.28 21.96
N ILE A 308 45.11 67.30 22.51
CA ILE A 308 44.91 65.96 21.94
C ILE A 308 44.31 66.09 20.53
N ALA A 309 43.31 66.95 20.34
CA ALA A 309 42.66 67.12 19.05
C ALA A 309 43.58 67.63 17.92
N ARG A 310 44.64 68.39 18.23
CA ARG A 310 45.51 68.99 17.18
C ARG A 310 46.58 68.04 16.65
N GLY A 311 47.26 67.32 17.54
CA GLY A 311 48.28 66.33 17.15
C GLY A 311 47.66 65.16 16.42
N LEU A 312 46.57 64.61 16.98
CA LEU A 312 45.79 63.54 16.36
C LEU A 312 45.30 63.94 14.98
N ALA A 313 44.74 65.15 14.80
CA ALA A 313 44.17 65.55 13.52
C ALA A 313 45.17 65.56 12.35
N ARG A 314 46.46 65.83 12.56
CA ARG A 314 47.45 65.87 11.47
C ARG A 314 47.89 64.47 11.04
N SER A 315 48.29 63.62 11.97
CA SER A 315 48.72 62.26 11.64
C SER A 315 47.55 61.40 11.17
N ILE A 316 46.35 61.62 11.72
CA ILE A 316 45.13 60.96 11.24
C ILE A 316 44.76 61.41 9.84
N ARG A 317 45.07 62.63 9.41
CA ARG A 317 44.83 63.04 8.01
C ARG A 317 45.74 62.35 7.01
N HIS A 318 47.02 62.13 7.33
CA HIS A 318 47.91 61.35 6.44
C HIS A 318 47.61 59.85 6.46
N MET A 319 47.23 59.32 7.63
CA MET A 319 46.67 57.97 7.69
C MET A 319 45.37 57.89 6.89
N GLU A 320 44.49 58.88 6.98
CA GLU A 320 43.26 58.96 6.17
C GLU A 320 43.59 58.98 4.67
N GLU A 321 44.54 59.80 4.21
CA GLU A 321 44.93 59.85 2.80
C GLU A 321 45.51 58.51 2.29
N ALA A 322 46.38 57.87 3.07
CA ALA A 322 46.97 56.57 2.70
C ALA A 322 45.95 55.43 2.81
N THR A 323 45.15 55.41 3.88
CA THR A 323 44.04 54.46 4.07
C THR A 323 42.97 54.64 3.00
N ASN A 324 42.66 55.86 2.55
CA ASN A 324 41.73 56.10 1.45
C ASN A 324 42.26 55.50 0.14
N LYS A 325 43.56 55.67 -0.17
CA LYS A 325 44.16 55.02 -1.35
C LYS A 325 44.11 53.50 -1.26
N ILE A 326 44.37 52.93 -0.09
CA ILE A 326 44.28 51.47 0.15
C ILE A 326 42.81 51.00 0.08
N ALA A 327 41.86 51.79 0.58
CA ALA A 327 40.43 51.53 0.49
C ALA A 327 39.92 51.61 -0.96
N ASP A 328 40.52 52.48 -1.78
CA ASP A 328 40.32 52.55 -3.24
C ASP A 328 41.05 51.42 -3.99
N GLY A 329 41.66 50.47 -3.27
CA GLY A 329 42.32 49.29 -3.83
C GLY A 329 43.81 49.48 -4.16
N ASP A 330 44.39 50.66 -3.94
CA ASP A 330 45.82 50.89 -4.24
C ASP A 330 46.74 50.36 -3.14
N LEU A 331 47.11 49.09 -3.24
CA LEU A 331 48.04 48.39 -2.35
C LEU A 331 49.52 48.73 -2.64
N THR A 332 49.80 49.68 -3.53
CA THR A 332 51.17 50.20 -3.75
C THR A 332 51.51 51.37 -2.81
N THR A 333 50.54 51.86 -2.04
CA THR A 333 50.67 53.00 -1.11
C THR A 333 51.38 52.60 0.19
N LYS A 334 52.21 53.50 0.76
CA LYS A 334 52.89 53.32 2.05
C LYS A 334 52.55 54.41 3.05
N PHE A 335 52.41 54.04 4.32
CA PHE A 335 52.27 54.95 5.46
C PHE A 335 53.62 55.53 5.88
N ASP A 336 53.64 56.80 6.29
CA ASP A 336 54.84 57.46 6.83
C ASP A 336 55.16 56.90 8.23
N THR A 337 56.36 56.38 8.40
CA THR A 337 56.86 55.77 9.65
C THR A 337 57.74 56.71 10.46
N LYS A 338 57.86 57.99 10.08
CA LYS A 338 58.63 58.98 10.84
C LYS A 338 57.96 59.28 12.20
N GLY A 339 58.54 58.79 13.31
CA GLY A 339 58.12 59.10 14.68
C GLY A 339 58.60 58.06 15.70
N LYS A 340 58.22 58.23 16.97
CA LYS A 340 58.48 57.27 18.06
C LYS A 340 57.25 56.98 18.93
N ASP A 341 56.09 57.54 18.57
CA ASP A 341 54.83 57.38 19.27
C ASP A 341 54.04 56.18 18.74
N GLU A 342 52.85 55.95 19.30
CA GLU A 342 51.96 54.87 18.89
C GLU A 342 51.55 55.00 17.42
N ILE A 343 51.51 56.21 16.87
CA ILE A 343 51.11 56.45 15.48
C ILE A 343 52.18 55.94 14.51
N ALA A 344 53.46 56.16 14.77
CA ALA A 344 54.54 55.64 13.93
C ALA A 344 54.61 54.09 13.94
N ARG A 345 54.39 53.49 15.12
CA ARG A 345 54.30 52.03 15.25
C ARG A 345 53.07 51.46 14.54
N ILE A 346 51.94 52.18 14.59
CA ILE A 346 50.75 51.84 13.79
C ILE A 346 51.09 51.92 12.29
N SER A 347 51.76 52.96 11.80
CA SER A 347 52.16 53.04 10.38
C SER A 347 53.04 51.87 9.92
N GLU A 348 53.99 51.41 10.74
CA GLU A 348 54.84 50.25 10.41
C GLU A 348 54.03 48.95 10.33
N HIS A 349 53.16 48.71 11.31
CA HIS A 349 52.23 47.57 11.28
C HIS A 349 51.25 47.65 10.11
N LEU A 350 50.76 48.85 9.77
CA LEU A 350 49.90 49.07 8.62
C LEU A 350 50.64 48.80 7.29
N ASN A 351 51.91 49.18 7.17
CA ASN A 351 52.71 48.82 5.99
C ASN A 351 52.90 47.30 5.87
N GLY A 352 53.24 46.61 6.97
CA GLY A 352 53.31 45.15 6.98
C GLY A 352 51.97 44.48 6.66
N MET A 353 50.85 45.10 7.05
CA MET A 353 49.51 44.67 6.66
C MET A 353 49.28 44.85 5.16
N VAL A 354 49.63 45.99 4.57
CA VAL A 354 49.50 46.25 3.13
C VAL A 354 50.32 45.25 2.31
N ASP A 355 51.57 44.98 2.69
CA ASP A 355 52.40 43.98 2.00
C ASP A 355 51.75 42.58 2.04
N ARG A 356 51.25 42.15 3.20
CA ARG A 356 50.52 40.87 3.33
C ARG A 356 49.22 40.86 2.52
N LEU A 357 48.46 41.95 2.48
CA LEU A 357 47.26 42.07 1.67
C LEU A 357 47.60 41.95 0.18
N ARG A 358 48.68 42.57 -0.28
CA ARG A 358 49.15 42.47 -1.66
C ARG A 358 49.51 41.04 -2.05
N ASP A 359 50.24 40.34 -1.19
CA ASP A 359 50.62 38.95 -1.41
C ASP A 359 49.37 38.04 -1.42
N LEU A 360 48.44 38.23 -0.47
CA LEU A 360 47.16 37.51 -0.43
C LEU A 360 46.32 37.73 -1.69
N VAL A 361 46.15 38.99 -2.12
CA VAL A 361 45.42 39.33 -3.35
C VAL A 361 46.07 38.68 -4.58
N SER A 362 47.40 38.66 -4.65
CA SER A 362 48.14 38.03 -5.76
C SER A 362 47.98 36.52 -5.77
N SER A 363 48.04 35.86 -4.61
CA SER A 363 47.79 34.42 -4.46
C SER A 363 46.35 34.06 -4.82
N VAL A 364 45.36 34.82 -4.34
CA VAL A 364 43.94 34.61 -4.70
C VAL A 364 43.72 34.77 -6.20
N LYS A 365 44.36 35.75 -6.83
CA LYS A 365 44.30 35.92 -8.29
C LYS A 365 44.79 34.68 -9.02
N ASN A 366 45.97 34.16 -8.67
CA ASN A 366 46.55 32.99 -9.34
C ASN A 366 45.73 31.73 -9.09
N GLU A 367 45.26 31.52 -7.87
CA GLU A 367 44.42 30.38 -7.50
C GLU A 367 43.07 30.41 -8.21
N ALA A 368 42.49 31.60 -8.38
CA ALA A 368 41.26 31.78 -9.15
C ALA A 368 41.45 31.45 -10.64
N VAL A 369 42.57 31.86 -11.25
CA VAL A 369 42.88 31.46 -12.64
C VAL A 369 43.00 29.94 -12.78
N ASP A 370 43.77 29.28 -11.90
CA ASP A 370 43.93 27.82 -11.92
C ASP A 370 42.58 27.10 -11.67
N THR A 371 41.77 27.61 -10.75
CA THR A 371 40.42 27.09 -10.47
C THR A 371 39.51 27.19 -11.70
N SER A 372 39.51 28.33 -12.41
CA SER A 372 38.72 28.53 -13.62
C SER A 372 39.14 27.56 -14.75
N GLN A 373 40.44 27.37 -14.96
CA GLN A 373 40.95 26.44 -15.98
C GLN A 373 40.61 24.97 -15.66
N ARG A 374 40.72 24.58 -14.39
CA ARG A 374 40.33 23.22 -13.94
C ARG A 374 38.84 22.99 -14.06
N ALA A 375 38.03 24.01 -13.76
CA ALA A 375 36.59 23.97 -13.96
C ALA A 375 36.23 23.78 -15.44
N GLU A 376 36.85 24.51 -16.35
CA GLU A 376 36.63 24.33 -17.80
C GLU A 376 36.99 22.91 -18.27
N THR A 377 38.13 22.37 -17.79
CA THR A 377 38.53 20.98 -18.07
C THR A 377 37.53 19.98 -17.51
N LEU A 378 37.01 20.20 -16.31
CA LEU A 378 36.03 19.33 -15.65
C LEU A 378 34.68 19.36 -16.38
N ALA A 379 34.26 20.51 -16.89
CA ALA A 379 33.06 20.65 -17.71
C ALA A 379 33.21 19.86 -19.02
N SER A 380 34.33 20.01 -19.73
CA SER A 380 34.59 19.26 -20.96
C SER A 380 34.61 17.73 -20.75
N LEU A 381 35.26 17.26 -19.68
CA LEU A 381 35.29 15.83 -19.33
C LEU A 381 33.89 15.30 -18.99
N SER A 382 33.06 16.13 -18.36
CA SER A 382 31.68 15.78 -18.04
C SER A 382 30.82 15.67 -19.30
N GLU A 383 30.97 16.59 -20.26
CA GLU A 383 30.31 16.50 -21.58
C GLU A 383 30.73 15.24 -22.34
N GLU A 384 32.03 14.91 -22.35
CA GLU A 384 32.55 13.67 -22.95
C GLU A 384 31.98 12.42 -22.26
N THR A 385 31.83 12.46 -20.94
CA THR A 385 31.20 11.37 -20.18
C THR A 385 29.73 11.21 -20.58
N VAL A 386 28.97 12.30 -20.70
CA VAL A 386 27.57 12.25 -21.16
C VAL A 386 27.48 11.62 -22.56
N ALA A 387 28.31 12.06 -23.50
CA ALA A 387 28.35 11.49 -24.86
C ALA A 387 28.70 9.99 -24.84
N SER A 388 29.67 9.58 -24.02
CA SER A 388 30.03 8.17 -23.86
C SER A 388 28.86 7.34 -23.29
N MET A 389 28.09 7.91 -22.36
CA MET A 389 26.91 7.24 -21.81
C MET A 389 25.76 7.13 -22.82
N GLU A 390 25.64 8.08 -23.76
CA GLU A 390 24.71 7.96 -24.90
C GLU A 390 25.08 6.79 -25.82
N GLU A 391 26.37 6.59 -26.09
CA GLU A 391 26.85 5.42 -26.85
C GLU A 391 26.54 4.11 -26.11
N VAL A 392 26.77 4.07 -24.79
CA VAL A 392 26.40 2.93 -23.94
C VAL A 392 24.89 2.66 -23.99
N ALA A 393 24.06 3.71 -23.97
CA ALA A 393 22.61 3.57 -24.11
C ALA A 393 22.21 2.98 -25.48
N GLY A 394 22.89 3.38 -26.55
CA GLY A 394 22.74 2.76 -27.88
C GLY A 394 23.10 1.28 -27.88
N ALA A 395 24.24 0.91 -27.29
CA ALA A 395 24.68 -0.47 -27.17
C ALA A 395 23.71 -1.33 -26.33
N ILE A 396 23.15 -0.77 -25.25
CA ILE A 396 22.11 -1.42 -24.44
C ILE A 396 20.89 -1.80 -25.30
N ASN A 397 20.39 -0.87 -26.11
CA ASN A 397 19.24 -1.13 -26.98
C ASN A 397 19.55 -2.24 -27.99
N GLN A 398 20.74 -2.23 -28.58
CA GLN A 398 21.18 -3.28 -29.50
C GLN A 398 21.22 -4.66 -28.81
N VAL A 399 21.73 -4.74 -27.58
CA VAL A 399 21.74 -6.02 -26.84
C VAL A 399 20.31 -6.48 -26.52
N LEU A 400 19.40 -5.57 -26.15
CA LEU A 400 18.00 -5.91 -25.91
C LEU A 400 17.31 -6.47 -27.16
N GLU A 401 17.50 -5.84 -28.32
CA GLU A 401 17.00 -6.34 -29.61
C GLU A 401 17.59 -7.72 -29.95
N MET A 402 18.89 -7.91 -29.70
CA MET A 402 19.54 -9.21 -29.88
C MET A 402 18.98 -10.29 -28.95
N SER A 403 18.68 -9.96 -27.69
CA SER A 403 18.08 -10.89 -26.73
C SER A 403 16.65 -11.26 -27.12
N GLU A 404 15.85 -10.30 -27.60
CA GLU A 404 14.50 -10.56 -28.12
C GLU A 404 14.52 -11.48 -29.35
N SER A 405 15.42 -11.21 -30.29
CA SER A 405 15.67 -12.09 -31.45
C SER A 405 16.13 -13.49 -31.02
N SER A 406 17.02 -13.56 -30.03
CA SER A 406 17.48 -14.84 -29.47
C SER A 406 16.34 -15.62 -28.81
N SER A 407 15.46 -14.95 -28.06
CA SER A 407 14.28 -15.59 -27.47
C SER A 407 13.37 -16.20 -28.55
N SER A 408 13.11 -15.45 -29.62
CA SER A 408 12.29 -15.91 -30.75
C SER A 408 12.93 -17.12 -31.45
N ALA A 409 14.24 -17.08 -31.68
CA ALA A 409 14.98 -18.19 -32.28
C ALA A 409 15.00 -19.44 -31.38
N LEU A 410 15.08 -19.27 -30.05
CA LEU A 410 15.00 -20.37 -29.09
C LEU A 410 13.61 -21.00 -29.06
N GLU A 411 12.54 -20.22 -29.14
CA GLU A 411 11.17 -20.74 -29.27
C GLU A 411 11.00 -21.58 -30.55
N GLU A 412 11.50 -21.09 -31.69
CA GLU A 412 11.48 -21.83 -32.95
C GLU A 412 12.33 -23.11 -32.90
N THR A 413 13.50 -23.03 -32.26
CA THR A 413 14.37 -24.19 -32.04
C THR A 413 13.69 -25.23 -31.16
N ASN A 414 13.03 -24.81 -30.08
CA ASN A 414 12.29 -25.71 -29.20
C ASN A 414 11.13 -26.40 -29.93
N ALA A 415 10.36 -25.65 -30.74
CA ALA A 415 9.30 -26.22 -31.57
C ALA A 415 9.85 -27.25 -32.56
N SER A 416 10.98 -26.96 -33.20
CA SER A 416 11.65 -27.89 -34.12
C SER A 416 12.11 -29.17 -33.42
N ILE A 417 12.67 -29.05 -32.21
CA ILE A 417 13.07 -30.21 -31.39
C ILE A 417 11.86 -31.07 -31.03
N GLN A 418 10.72 -30.45 -30.66
CA GLN A 418 9.49 -31.18 -30.38
C GLN A 418 8.94 -31.91 -31.61
N GLU A 419 9.01 -31.30 -32.79
CA GLU A 419 8.63 -31.94 -34.05
C GLU A 419 9.54 -33.13 -34.38
N VAL A 420 10.84 -33.00 -34.15
CA VAL A 420 11.81 -34.09 -34.32
C VAL A 420 11.52 -35.23 -33.35
N ALA A 421 11.27 -34.93 -32.07
CA ALA A 421 10.93 -35.93 -31.06
C ALA A 421 9.64 -36.70 -31.44
N ALA A 422 8.59 -35.98 -31.85
CA ALA A 422 7.33 -36.58 -32.29
C ALA A 422 7.52 -37.44 -33.56
N SER A 423 8.29 -36.95 -34.52
CA SER A 423 8.61 -37.69 -35.75
C SER A 423 9.41 -38.96 -35.46
N ALA A 424 10.38 -38.88 -34.54
CA ALA A 424 11.18 -40.02 -34.11
C ALA A 424 10.32 -41.07 -33.39
N GLN A 425 9.44 -40.66 -32.47
CA GLN A 425 8.49 -41.58 -31.82
C GLN A 425 7.54 -42.24 -32.84
N SER A 426 7.03 -41.47 -33.81
CA SER A 426 6.19 -42.01 -34.89
C SER A 426 6.97 -42.99 -35.77
N ALA A 427 8.23 -42.72 -36.09
CA ALA A 427 9.09 -43.61 -36.85
C ALA A 427 9.39 -44.90 -36.08
N ALA A 428 9.68 -44.83 -34.79
CA ALA A 428 9.87 -45.99 -33.92
C ALA A 428 8.61 -46.87 -33.86
N LYS A 429 7.42 -46.25 -33.75
CA LYS A 429 6.15 -46.98 -33.77
C LYS A 429 5.88 -47.62 -35.12
N SER A 430 6.04 -46.88 -36.22
CA SER A 430 5.85 -47.40 -37.58
C SER A 430 6.80 -48.55 -37.88
N ALA A 431 8.04 -48.46 -37.39
CA ALA A 431 9.01 -49.52 -37.49
C ALA A 431 8.58 -50.74 -36.66
N THR A 432 8.12 -50.56 -35.42
CA THR A 432 7.61 -51.68 -34.62
C THR A 432 6.45 -52.41 -35.33
N ASP A 433 5.50 -51.67 -35.89
CA ASP A 433 4.37 -52.23 -36.64
C ASP A 433 4.85 -52.91 -37.94
N GLY A 434 5.86 -52.36 -38.61
CA GLY A 434 6.50 -52.97 -39.77
C GLY A 434 7.24 -54.27 -39.45
N ALA A 435 7.86 -54.37 -38.27
CA ALA A 435 8.52 -55.59 -37.81
C ALA A 435 7.48 -56.68 -37.49
N GLU A 436 6.37 -56.33 -36.83
CA GLU A 436 5.25 -57.25 -36.60
C GLU A 436 4.63 -57.72 -37.92
N GLY A 437 4.37 -56.79 -38.85
CA GLY A 437 3.87 -57.11 -40.19
C GLY A 437 4.82 -58.00 -40.98
N SER A 438 6.13 -57.78 -40.87
CA SER A 438 7.15 -58.64 -41.49
C SER A 438 7.15 -60.03 -40.87
N SER A 439 7.06 -60.15 -39.55
CA SER A 439 6.96 -61.44 -38.86
C SER A 439 5.71 -62.21 -39.29
N LYS A 440 4.56 -61.52 -39.44
CA LYS A 440 3.33 -62.16 -39.91
C LYS A 440 3.41 -62.58 -41.36
N ALA A 441 4.06 -61.78 -42.21
CA ALA A 441 4.30 -62.14 -43.61
C ALA A 441 5.21 -63.37 -43.74
N VAL A 442 6.23 -63.51 -42.88
CA VAL A 442 7.03 -64.75 -42.80
C VAL A 442 6.13 -65.93 -42.46
N GLU A 443 5.34 -65.86 -41.39
CA GLU A 443 4.44 -66.95 -40.96
C GLU A 443 3.47 -67.37 -42.07
N ILE A 444 2.79 -66.41 -42.72
CA ILE A 444 1.84 -66.69 -43.81
C ILE A 444 2.55 -67.32 -45.00
N THR A 445 3.75 -66.83 -45.35
CA THR A 445 4.49 -67.34 -46.50
C THR A 445 5.04 -68.74 -46.20
N GLU A 446 5.44 -69.03 -44.97
CA GLU A 446 5.82 -70.38 -44.52
C GLU A 446 4.63 -71.34 -44.59
N THR A 447 3.44 -70.93 -44.12
CA THR A 447 2.21 -71.73 -44.29
C THR A 447 1.90 -71.95 -45.78
N ALA A 448 2.06 -70.94 -46.64
CA ALA A 448 1.86 -71.10 -48.08
C ALA A 448 2.88 -72.08 -48.70
N VAL A 449 4.12 -72.13 -48.20
CA VAL A 449 5.11 -73.14 -48.61
C VAL A 449 4.64 -74.55 -48.22
N GLU A 450 4.07 -74.72 -47.02
CA GLU A 450 3.50 -75.99 -46.54
C GLU A 450 2.25 -76.40 -47.34
N ASP A 451 1.35 -75.47 -47.65
CA ASP A 451 0.15 -75.72 -48.45
C ASP A 451 0.53 -76.16 -49.87
N VAL A 452 1.50 -75.48 -50.49
CA VAL A 452 2.02 -75.88 -51.81
C VAL A 452 2.69 -77.25 -51.75
N ASP A 453 3.39 -77.59 -50.66
CA ASP A 453 3.93 -78.92 -50.43
C ASP A 453 2.82 -79.99 -50.38
N SER A 454 1.73 -79.70 -49.65
CA SER A 454 0.54 -80.55 -49.61
C SER A 454 -0.11 -80.72 -50.99
N VAL A 455 -0.22 -79.63 -51.78
CA VAL A 455 -0.71 -79.67 -53.17
C VAL A 455 0.16 -80.56 -54.05
N ILE A 456 1.49 -80.45 -53.93
CA ILE A 456 2.43 -81.32 -54.65
C ILE A 456 2.18 -82.79 -54.30
N ASN A 457 2.00 -83.11 -53.02
CA ASN A 457 1.68 -84.47 -52.56
C ASN A 457 0.32 -84.97 -53.08
N ASN A 458 -0.73 -84.15 -53.02
CA ASN A 458 -2.07 -84.49 -53.53
C ASN A 458 -2.06 -84.68 -55.06
N ILE A 459 -1.29 -83.89 -55.80
CA ILE A 459 -1.11 -84.09 -57.24
C ILE A 459 -0.39 -85.42 -57.50
N ALA A 460 0.63 -85.76 -56.73
CA ALA A 460 1.30 -87.06 -56.84
C ALA A 460 0.33 -88.24 -56.61
N GLU A 461 -0.55 -88.14 -55.61
CA GLU A 461 -1.62 -89.11 -55.37
C GLU A 461 -2.65 -89.15 -56.50
N ALA A 462 -3.07 -88.00 -57.03
CA ALA A 462 -4.01 -87.92 -58.15
C ALA A 462 -3.42 -88.51 -59.43
N VAL A 463 -2.12 -88.34 -59.67
CA VAL A 463 -1.40 -89.01 -60.77
C VAL A 463 -1.47 -90.53 -60.58
N GLN A 464 -1.28 -91.04 -59.36
CA GLN A 464 -1.40 -92.46 -59.07
C GLN A 464 -2.84 -92.97 -59.21
N GLY A 465 -3.82 -92.20 -58.72
CA GLY A 465 -5.25 -92.52 -58.82
C GLY A 465 -5.73 -92.54 -60.28
N SER A 466 -5.30 -91.59 -61.10
CA SER A 466 -5.58 -91.57 -62.54
C SER A 466 -5.02 -92.82 -63.23
N LYS A 467 -3.77 -93.20 -62.93
CA LYS A 467 -3.17 -94.45 -63.45
C LYS A 467 -4.01 -95.68 -63.07
N LYS A 468 -4.44 -95.79 -61.81
CA LYS A 468 -5.31 -96.89 -61.34
C LYS A 468 -6.72 -96.84 -61.97
N GLY A 469 -7.26 -95.66 -62.22
CA GLY A 469 -8.53 -95.45 -62.92
C GLY A 469 -8.47 -95.97 -64.35
N VAL A 470 -7.39 -95.65 -65.08
CA VAL A 470 -7.11 -96.23 -66.40
C VAL A 470 -7.10 -97.76 -66.34
N GLU A 471 -6.38 -98.36 -65.39
CA GLU A 471 -6.33 -99.82 -65.21
C GLU A 471 -7.72 -100.44 -64.94
N THR A 472 -8.54 -99.79 -64.11
CA THR A 472 -9.88 -100.28 -63.73
C THR A 472 -10.86 -100.20 -64.91
N ILE A 473 -10.86 -99.08 -65.65
CA ILE A 473 -11.71 -98.91 -66.83
C ILE A 473 -11.29 -99.90 -67.92
N GLN A 474 -10.00 -100.15 -68.08
CA GLN A 474 -9.52 -101.22 -68.96
C GLN A 474 -10.05 -102.59 -68.53
N SER A 475 -10.13 -102.88 -67.23
CA SER A 475 -10.74 -104.13 -66.73
C SER A 475 -12.25 -104.18 -66.97
N LEU A 476 -12.97 -103.07 -66.76
CA LEU A 476 -14.41 -102.99 -67.04
C LEU A 476 -14.69 -103.21 -68.53
N GLY A 477 -13.90 -102.59 -69.41
CA GLY A 477 -13.99 -102.81 -70.85
C GLY A 477 -13.90 -104.29 -71.22
N ARG A 478 -13.04 -105.06 -70.52
CA ARG A 478 -12.97 -106.54 -70.67
C ARG A 478 -14.22 -107.23 -70.15
N SER A 479 -14.70 -106.91 -68.95
CA SER A 479 -15.91 -107.54 -68.38
C SER A 479 -17.19 -107.23 -69.16
N VAL A 480 -17.31 -106.02 -69.71
CA VAL A 480 -18.43 -105.65 -70.60
C VAL A 480 -18.36 -106.49 -71.89
N ALA A 481 -17.16 -106.72 -72.43
CA ALA A 481 -16.99 -107.63 -73.56
C ALA A 481 -17.41 -109.08 -73.20
N ASP A 482 -17.12 -109.56 -71.98
CA ASP A 482 -17.56 -110.88 -71.52
C ASP A 482 -19.11 -110.96 -71.38
N ILE A 483 -19.76 -109.91 -70.87
CA ILE A 483 -21.22 -109.85 -70.71
C ILE A 483 -21.93 -109.85 -72.07
N SER A 484 -21.42 -109.09 -73.05
CA SER A 484 -21.91 -109.16 -74.43
C SER A 484 -22.01 -110.62 -74.90
N GLY A 485 -21.00 -111.44 -74.60
CA GLY A 485 -21.00 -112.87 -74.88
C GLY A 485 -22.12 -113.66 -74.17
N PHE A 486 -22.38 -113.38 -72.90
CA PHE A 486 -23.48 -114.02 -72.16
C PHE A 486 -24.87 -113.58 -72.63
N VAL A 487 -25.06 -112.30 -72.95
CA VAL A 487 -26.33 -111.75 -73.45
C VAL A 487 -26.69 -112.36 -74.79
N ALA A 488 -25.71 -112.52 -75.68
CA ALA A 488 -25.87 -113.27 -76.92
C ALA A 488 -26.33 -114.71 -76.65
N THR A 489 -25.80 -115.36 -75.61
CA THR A 489 -26.19 -116.73 -75.20
C THR A 489 -27.61 -116.78 -74.64
N ILE A 490 -28.01 -115.83 -73.79
CA ILE A 490 -29.36 -115.77 -73.18
C ILE A 490 -30.42 -115.51 -74.25
N THR A 491 -30.15 -114.58 -75.18
CA THR A 491 -31.04 -114.33 -76.33
C THR A 491 -31.31 -115.65 -77.06
N SER A 492 -30.26 -116.45 -77.29
CA SER A 492 -30.37 -117.77 -77.90
C SER A 492 -31.21 -118.77 -77.07
N ILE A 493 -31.08 -118.81 -75.74
CA ILE A 493 -31.86 -119.71 -74.86
C ILE A 493 -33.33 -119.27 -74.75
N ALA A 494 -33.59 -117.96 -74.69
CA ALA A 494 -34.93 -117.39 -74.65
C ALA A 494 -35.70 -117.77 -75.93
N ASP A 495 -35.08 -117.60 -77.10
CA ASP A 495 -35.65 -118.05 -78.37
C ASP A 495 -35.95 -119.56 -78.37
N GLN A 496 -35.06 -120.39 -77.80
CA GLN A 496 -35.29 -121.85 -77.65
C GLN A 496 -36.44 -122.19 -76.68
N THR A 497 -36.57 -121.47 -75.56
CA THR A 497 -37.58 -121.73 -74.53
C THR A 497 -38.98 -121.32 -74.99
N ASN A 498 -39.08 -120.22 -75.73
CA ASN A 498 -40.30 -119.75 -76.39
C ASN A 498 -40.88 -120.85 -77.29
N LEU A 499 -40.01 -121.52 -78.06
CA LEU A 499 -40.37 -122.65 -78.92
C LEU A 499 -40.83 -123.89 -78.11
N LEU A 500 -40.16 -124.23 -77.01
CA LEU A 500 -40.53 -125.37 -76.15
C LEU A 500 -41.88 -125.16 -75.45
N ALA A 501 -42.11 -123.96 -74.92
CA ALA A 501 -43.34 -123.59 -74.22
C ALA A 501 -44.56 -123.58 -75.15
N LEU A 502 -44.39 -123.08 -76.37
CA LEU A 502 -45.39 -123.15 -77.43
C LEU A 502 -45.82 -124.62 -77.68
N ASN A 503 -44.85 -125.53 -77.79
CA ASN A 503 -45.14 -126.96 -77.99
C ASN A 503 -45.90 -127.58 -76.80
N ALA A 504 -45.56 -127.20 -75.57
CA ALA A 504 -46.23 -127.70 -74.36
C ALA A 504 -47.66 -127.15 -74.19
N ALA A 505 -47.92 -125.89 -74.57
CA ALA A 505 -49.25 -125.28 -74.53
C ALA A 505 -50.22 -125.99 -75.49
N ILE A 506 -49.71 -126.35 -76.67
CA ILE A 506 -50.44 -127.12 -77.68
C ILE A 506 -50.88 -128.49 -77.12
N GLU A 507 -49.99 -129.23 -76.44
CA GLU A 507 -50.30 -130.60 -75.98
C GLU A 507 -51.21 -130.64 -74.74
N ALA A 508 -51.11 -129.64 -73.85
CA ALA A 508 -51.98 -129.52 -72.69
C ALA A 508 -53.44 -129.19 -73.06
N ALA A 509 -53.67 -128.46 -74.15
CA ALA A 509 -55.02 -128.24 -74.70
C ALA A 509 -55.70 -129.55 -75.17
N ARG A 510 -54.90 -130.60 -75.45
CA ARG A 510 -55.36 -131.88 -76.02
C ARG A 510 -55.91 -132.85 -74.97
N ALA A 511 -55.46 -132.75 -73.72
CA ALA A 511 -55.87 -133.62 -72.62
C ALA A 511 -57.27 -133.30 -72.03
N GLY A 512 -58.00 -132.34 -72.62
CA GLY A 512 -59.38 -132.02 -72.26
C GLY A 512 -59.55 -131.55 -70.81
N ASP A 513 -60.68 -131.88 -70.18
CA ASP A 513 -61.05 -131.34 -68.85
C ASP A 513 -60.05 -131.71 -67.73
N ALA A 514 -59.22 -132.75 -67.92
CA ALA A 514 -58.14 -133.09 -66.99
C ALA A 514 -56.85 -132.22 -67.17
N GLY A 515 -56.66 -131.56 -68.33
CA GLY A 515 -55.43 -130.87 -68.72
C GLY A 515 -55.47 -129.33 -68.69
N ARG A 516 -56.62 -128.73 -68.39
CA ARG A 516 -56.83 -127.27 -68.46
C ARG A 516 -55.86 -126.46 -67.59
N GLY A 517 -55.40 -127.04 -66.48
CA GLY A 517 -54.38 -126.43 -65.62
C GLY A 517 -53.00 -126.30 -66.28
N PHE A 518 -52.60 -127.24 -67.15
CA PHE A 518 -51.27 -127.27 -67.78
C PHE A 518 -51.13 -126.28 -68.96
N ALA A 519 -52.19 -126.06 -69.74
CA ALA A 519 -52.11 -125.19 -70.92
C ALA A 519 -51.89 -123.73 -70.56
N VAL A 520 -52.53 -123.30 -69.47
CA VAL A 520 -52.34 -121.96 -68.90
C VAL A 520 -50.87 -121.75 -68.51
N VAL A 521 -50.23 -122.76 -67.94
CA VAL A 521 -48.81 -122.68 -67.54
C VAL A 521 -47.91 -122.50 -68.76
N ALA A 522 -48.09 -123.28 -69.82
CA ALA A 522 -47.18 -123.26 -70.96
C ALA A 522 -47.29 -122.00 -71.84
N GLU A 523 -48.48 -121.41 -72.01
CA GLU A 523 -48.59 -120.10 -72.69
C GLU A 523 -47.93 -119.00 -71.85
N GLU A 524 -48.00 -119.11 -70.52
CA GLU A 524 -47.28 -118.20 -69.62
C GLU A 524 -45.75 -118.36 -69.80
N VAL A 525 -45.22 -119.59 -69.93
CA VAL A 525 -43.79 -119.82 -70.22
C VAL A 525 -43.37 -119.26 -71.58
N ARG A 526 -44.23 -119.31 -72.59
CA ARG A 526 -43.93 -118.80 -73.94
C ARG A 526 -43.75 -117.29 -73.92
N LYS A 527 -44.75 -116.61 -73.33
CA LYS A 527 -44.72 -115.16 -73.18
C LYS A 527 -43.49 -114.71 -72.38
N LEU A 528 -43.12 -115.44 -71.32
CA LEU A 528 -41.91 -115.18 -70.54
C LEU A 528 -40.62 -115.26 -71.39
N ALA A 529 -40.56 -116.16 -72.36
CA ALA A 529 -39.37 -116.35 -73.20
C ALA A 529 -39.23 -115.28 -74.30
N GLU A 530 -40.33 -114.85 -74.90
CA GLU A 530 -40.34 -113.73 -75.87
C GLU A 530 -40.00 -112.40 -75.18
N GLU A 531 -40.54 -112.20 -73.96
CA GLU A 531 -40.13 -111.10 -73.09
C GLU A 531 -38.63 -111.17 -72.72
N SER A 532 -38.06 -112.38 -72.57
CA SER A 532 -36.64 -112.59 -72.27
C SER A 532 -35.71 -112.24 -73.45
N ALA A 533 -36.08 -112.56 -74.69
CA ALA A 533 -35.26 -112.22 -75.87
C ALA A 533 -35.25 -110.72 -76.14
N GLN A 534 -36.41 -110.06 -76.03
CA GLN A 534 -36.50 -108.61 -76.13
C GLN A 534 -35.72 -107.91 -75.01
N ALA A 535 -35.75 -108.47 -73.80
CA ALA A 535 -34.92 -107.98 -72.71
C ALA A 535 -33.42 -108.11 -73.04
N ALA A 536 -32.96 -109.24 -73.56
CA ALA A 536 -31.56 -109.45 -73.91
C ALA A 536 -31.06 -108.54 -75.04
N GLN A 537 -31.86 -108.28 -76.09
CA GLN A 537 -31.48 -107.33 -77.14
C GLN A 537 -31.35 -105.90 -76.62
N LYS A 538 -32.21 -105.48 -75.68
CA LYS A 538 -32.06 -104.20 -74.98
C LYS A 538 -30.76 -104.15 -74.18
N VAL A 539 -30.31 -105.26 -73.60
CA VAL A 539 -29.00 -105.34 -72.91
C VAL A 539 -27.84 -105.19 -73.89
N GLU A 540 -27.90 -105.79 -75.08
CA GLU A 540 -26.80 -105.71 -76.06
C GLU A 540 -26.51 -104.28 -76.54
N VAL A 541 -27.55 -103.48 -76.79
CA VAL A 541 -27.39 -102.05 -77.13
C VAL A 541 -26.68 -101.29 -76.00
N LEU A 542 -27.00 -101.62 -74.75
CA LEU A 542 -26.35 -101.03 -73.57
C LEU A 542 -24.86 -101.43 -73.48
N ILE A 543 -24.46 -102.62 -73.92
CA ILE A 543 -23.05 -103.06 -73.92
C ILE A 543 -22.19 -102.26 -74.90
N VAL A 544 -22.64 -102.06 -76.14
CA VAL A 544 -21.89 -101.29 -77.14
C VAL A 544 -21.67 -99.85 -76.67
N GLU A 545 -22.69 -99.26 -76.05
CA GLU A 545 -22.59 -97.94 -75.44
C GLU A 545 -21.57 -97.92 -74.29
N LEU A 546 -21.55 -98.95 -73.43
CA LEU A 546 -20.57 -99.09 -72.35
C LEU A 546 -19.11 -99.24 -72.83
N GLN A 547 -18.87 -99.94 -73.95
CA GLN A 547 -17.52 -100.08 -74.53
C GLN A 547 -16.99 -98.75 -75.05
N LYS A 548 -17.79 -98.03 -75.86
CA LYS A 548 -17.42 -96.70 -76.37
C LYS A 548 -17.16 -95.71 -75.23
N SER A 549 -18.00 -95.78 -74.19
CA SER A 549 -17.84 -94.96 -72.98
C SER A 549 -16.52 -95.28 -72.24
N SER A 550 -16.11 -96.56 -72.19
CA SER A 550 -14.83 -96.97 -71.58
C SER A 550 -13.60 -96.43 -72.32
N GLU A 551 -13.56 -96.52 -73.65
CA GLU A 551 -12.43 -95.98 -74.45
C GLU A 551 -12.29 -94.47 -74.30
N SER A 552 -13.42 -93.75 -74.38
CA SER A 552 -13.45 -92.30 -74.15
C SER A 552 -12.94 -91.95 -72.74
N SER A 553 -13.27 -92.76 -71.74
CA SER A 553 -12.86 -92.54 -70.35
C SER A 553 -11.35 -92.77 -70.15
N ILE A 554 -10.73 -93.70 -70.88
CA ILE A 554 -9.26 -93.90 -70.87
C ILE A 554 -8.53 -92.70 -71.47
N GLY A 555 -9.00 -92.18 -72.61
CA GLY A 555 -8.41 -90.98 -73.24
C GLY A 555 -8.43 -89.78 -72.30
N ALA A 556 -9.57 -89.52 -71.67
CA ALA A 556 -9.74 -88.45 -70.69
C ALA A 556 -8.82 -88.63 -69.47
N ALA A 557 -8.63 -89.87 -68.98
CA ALA A 557 -7.75 -90.14 -67.84
C ALA A 557 -6.26 -89.93 -68.16
N ASN A 558 -5.79 -90.29 -69.36
CA ASN A 558 -4.41 -90.01 -69.79
C ASN A 558 -4.13 -88.51 -69.94
N ASP A 559 -5.05 -87.76 -70.54
CA ASP A 559 -4.94 -86.30 -70.61
C ASP A 559 -4.90 -85.67 -69.22
N THR A 560 -5.71 -86.18 -68.29
CA THR A 560 -5.69 -85.78 -66.87
C THR A 560 -4.30 -86.02 -66.26
N GLY A 561 -3.66 -87.17 -66.52
CA GLY A 561 -2.31 -87.47 -66.05
C GLY A 561 -1.25 -86.45 -66.51
N ARG A 562 -1.26 -86.07 -67.79
CA ARG A 562 -0.33 -85.07 -68.36
C ARG A 562 -0.55 -83.68 -67.79
N ILE A 563 -1.81 -83.29 -67.56
CA ILE A 563 -2.15 -82.01 -66.93
C ILE A 563 -1.58 -81.98 -65.50
N LEU A 564 -1.78 -83.04 -64.73
CA LEU A 564 -1.28 -83.14 -63.36
C LEU A 564 0.25 -83.02 -63.27
N GLU A 565 1.01 -83.65 -64.17
CA GLU A 565 2.48 -83.54 -64.20
C GLU A 565 2.96 -82.09 -64.46
N LYS A 566 2.30 -81.39 -65.40
CA LYS A 566 2.60 -79.97 -65.64
C LYS A 566 2.28 -79.12 -64.41
N THR A 567 1.16 -79.37 -63.74
CA THR A 567 0.76 -78.67 -62.51
C THR A 567 1.75 -78.91 -61.38
N MET A 568 2.30 -80.12 -61.24
CA MET A 568 3.34 -80.45 -60.25
C MET A 568 4.59 -79.59 -60.41
N ASN A 569 5.11 -79.46 -61.63
CA ASN A 569 6.29 -78.62 -61.91
C ASN A 569 6.04 -77.13 -61.62
N GLN A 570 4.83 -76.64 -61.94
CA GLN A 570 4.44 -75.27 -61.64
C GLN A 570 4.33 -75.02 -60.12
N ALA A 571 3.79 -75.99 -59.37
CA ALA A 571 3.71 -75.93 -57.92
C ALA A 571 5.10 -75.91 -57.26
N SER A 572 6.04 -76.75 -57.73
CA SER A 572 7.42 -76.75 -57.24
C SER A 572 8.15 -75.42 -57.49
N SER A 573 8.00 -74.83 -58.67
CA SER A 573 8.58 -73.50 -58.96
C SER A 573 7.94 -72.38 -58.10
N ALA A 574 6.65 -72.49 -57.80
CA ALA A 574 5.99 -71.55 -56.88
C ALA A 574 6.55 -71.68 -55.46
N GLN A 575 6.81 -72.91 -54.99
CA GLN A 575 7.40 -73.17 -53.68
C GLN A 575 8.80 -72.53 -53.53
N GLU A 576 9.65 -72.62 -54.55
CA GLU A 576 10.99 -72.00 -54.54
C GLU A 576 10.92 -70.47 -54.42
N LYS A 577 10.04 -69.83 -55.19
CA LYS A 577 9.83 -68.37 -55.13
C LYS A 577 9.28 -67.91 -53.78
N LEU A 578 8.44 -68.71 -53.13
CA LEU A 578 7.95 -68.42 -51.78
C LEU A 578 9.09 -68.47 -50.75
N ARG A 579 10.04 -69.41 -50.88
CA ARG A 579 11.23 -69.45 -50.01
C ARG A 579 12.14 -68.24 -50.18
N GLU A 580 12.33 -67.77 -51.41
CA GLU A 580 13.06 -66.52 -51.67
C GLU A 580 12.35 -65.30 -51.04
N ALA A 581 11.02 -65.26 -51.12
CA ALA A 581 10.21 -64.21 -50.50
C ALA A 581 10.38 -64.18 -48.97
N VAL A 582 10.38 -65.34 -48.30
CA VAL A 582 10.67 -65.43 -46.84
C VAL A 582 12.02 -64.79 -46.51
N ALA A 583 13.08 -65.15 -47.23
CA ALA A 583 14.42 -64.60 -46.99
C ALA A 583 14.50 -63.08 -47.20
N ALA A 584 13.74 -62.54 -48.16
CA ALA A 584 13.65 -61.10 -48.38
C ALA A 584 12.91 -60.38 -47.23
N VAL A 585 11.79 -60.95 -46.76
CA VAL A 585 10.99 -60.38 -45.66
C VAL A 585 11.79 -60.39 -44.34
N VAL A 586 12.60 -61.41 -44.08
CA VAL A 586 13.48 -61.44 -42.89
C VAL A 586 14.46 -60.26 -42.90
N LYS A 587 15.10 -59.96 -44.04
CA LYS A 587 15.99 -58.79 -44.17
C LYS A 587 15.27 -57.46 -43.96
N VAL A 588 14.01 -57.36 -44.42
CA VAL A 588 13.17 -56.19 -44.17
C VAL A 588 12.91 -56.04 -42.67
N SER A 589 12.59 -57.12 -41.96
CA SER A 589 12.40 -57.11 -40.51
C SER A 589 13.62 -56.61 -39.75
N GLU A 590 14.83 -57.05 -40.11
CA GLU A 590 16.08 -56.59 -39.49
C GLU A 590 16.31 -55.08 -39.71
N ALA A 591 16.13 -54.60 -40.95
CA ALA A 591 16.29 -53.18 -41.28
C ALA A 591 15.28 -52.31 -40.51
N VAL A 592 14.05 -52.78 -40.40
CA VAL A 592 12.99 -52.10 -39.66
C VAL A 592 13.28 -52.03 -38.16
N GLN A 593 13.79 -53.11 -37.55
CA GLN A 593 14.21 -53.07 -36.13
C GLN A 593 15.35 -52.08 -35.88
N SER A 594 16.30 -51.96 -36.83
CA SER A 594 17.37 -50.95 -36.75
C SER A 594 16.82 -49.52 -36.79
N ILE A 595 15.82 -49.27 -37.65
CA ILE A 595 15.12 -47.96 -37.70
C ILE A 595 14.46 -47.65 -36.36
N ALA A 596 13.82 -48.64 -35.71
CA ALA A 596 13.21 -48.45 -34.40
C ALA A 596 14.24 -48.00 -33.35
N ALA A 597 15.38 -48.69 -33.26
CA ALA A 597 16.44 -48.36 -32.31
C ALA A 597 17.02 -46.95 -32.51
N VAL A 598 17.33 -46.58 -33.77
CA VAL A 598 17.83 -45.23 -34.10
C VAL A 598 16.78 -44.16 -33.78
N SER A 599 15.51 -44.45 -34.02
CA SER A 599 14.42 -43.52 -33.75
C SER A 599 14.21 -43.30 -32.24
N GLU A 600 14.39 -44.32 -31.41
CA GLU A 600 14.36 -44.18 -29.94
C GLU A 600 15.53 -43.33 -29.42
N GLU A 601 16.74 -43.55 -29.93
CA GLU A 601 17.92 -42.74 -29.60
C GLU A 601 17.72 -41.26 -30.01
N GLN A 602 17.10 -41.02 -31.16
CA GLN A 602 16.77 -39.69 -31.63
C GLN A 602 15.72 -38.99 -30.75
N ALA A 603 14.73 -39.75 -30.25
CA ALA A 603 13.75 -39.22 -29.29
C ALA A 603 14.43 -38.82 -27.97
N ALA A 604 15.30 -39.67 -27.41
CA ALA A 604 16.06 -39.37 -26.20
C ALA A 604 16.99 -38.15 -26.37
N SER A 605 17.69 -38.06 -27.51
CA SER A 605 18.53 -36.91 -27.85
C SER A 605 17.73 -35.60 -27.94
N SER A 606 16.47 -35.68 -28.37
CA SER A 606 15.59 -34.53 -28.44
C SER A 606 15.16 -34.02 -27.06
N GLU A 607 15.00 -34.91 -26.07
CA GLU A 607 14.76 -34.51 -24.68
C GLU A 607 15.98 -33.77 -24.09
N GLU A 608 17.19 -34.25 -24.36
CA GLU A 608 18.43 -33.58 -23.93
C GLU A 608 18.57 -32.19 -24.59
N MET A 609 18.28 -32.08 -25.89
CA MET A 609 18.28 -30.79 -26.59
C MET A 609 17.25 -29.82 -26.00
N THR A 610 16.07 -30.30 -25.62
CA THR A 610 15.05 -29.47 -24.96
C THR A 610 15.56 -28.87 -23.65
N SER A 611 16.24 -29.68 -22.83
CA SER A 611 16.87 -29.21 -21.58
C SER A 611 17.98 -28.17 -21.82
N ALA A 612 18.80 -28.37 -22.86
CA ALA A 612 19.82 -27.42 -23.25
C ALA A 612 19.21 -26.08 -23.70
N VAL A 613 18.15 -26.10 -24.51
CA VAL A 613 17.43 -24.88 -24.94
C VAL A 613 16.82 -24.13 -23.75
N GLN A 614 16.26 -24.85 -22.78
CA GLN A 614 15.75 -24.24 -21.54
C GLN A 614 16.86 -23.49 -20.77
N THR A 615 18.03 -24.10 -20.64
CA THR A 615 19.18 -23.47 -19.97
C THR A 615 19.65 -22.20 -20.69
N VAL A 616 19.64 -22.20 -22.03
CA VAL A 616 19.99 -21.02 -22.83
C VAL A 616 18.91 -19.93 -22.70
N THR A 617 17.64 -20.31 -22.57
CA THR A 617 16.52 -19.38 -22.35
C THR A 617 16.65 -18.67 -21.00
N GLU A 618 16.98 -19.41 -19.93
CA GLU A 618 17.26 -18.84 -18.61
C GLU A 618 18.45 -17.87 -18.64
N SER A 619 19.54 -18.28 -19.31
CA SER A 619 20.73 -17.41 -19.49
C SER A 619 20.39 -16.13 -20.26
N THR A 620 19.56 -16.21 -21.30
CA THR A 620 19.10 -15.05 -22.07
C THR A 620 18.29 -14.09 -21.20
N THR A 621 17.47 -14.62 -20.30
CA THR A 621 16.70 -13.82 -19.33
C THR A 621 17.61 -13.10 -18.33
N GLU A 622 18.65 -13.77 -17.83
CA GLU A 622 19.66 -13.16 -16.95
C GLU A 622 20.46 -12.04 -17.65
N VAL A 623 20.76 -12.21 -18.94
CA VAL A 623 21.41 -11.17 -19.77
C VAL A 623 20.51 -9.93 -19.84
N VAL A 624 19.22 -10.09 -20.12
CA VAL A 624 18.26 -8.96 -20.16
C VAL A 624 18.20 -8.24 -18.80
N GLN A 625 18.17 -8.99 -17.70
CA GLN A 625 18.18 -8.39 -16.36
C GLN A 625 19.48 -7.61 -16.07
N SER A 626 20.62 -8.16 -16.48
CA SER A 626 21.93 -7.51 -16.32
C SER A 626 22.01 -6.22 -17.13
N VAL A 627 21.52 -6.24 -18.37
CA VAL A 627 21.44 -5.06 -19.25
C VAL A 627 20.52 -3.99 -18.66
N SER A 628 19.40 -4.39 -18.04
CA SER A 628 18.53 -3.46 -17.31
C SER A 628 19.24 -2.76 -16.15
N ASN A 629 20.07 -3.49 -15.39
CA ASN A 629 20.88 -2.90 -14.32
C ASN A 629 21.94 -1.93 -14.88
N ILE A 630 22.59 -2.28 -15.99
CA ILE A 630 23.57 -1.41 -16.67
C ILE A 630 22.88 -0.13 -17.18
N LYS A 631 21.66 -0.24 -17.69
CA LYS A 631 20.85 0.92 -18.10
C LYS A 631 20.62 1.90 -16.95
N ASN A 632 20.24 1.40 -15.78
CA ASN A 632 20.02 2.26 -14.61
C ASN A 632 21.32 2.91 -14.14
N ALA A 633 22.41 2.14 -14.03
CA ALA A 633 23.72 2.66 -13.67
C ALA A 633 24.24 3.69 -14.68
N SER A 634 23.95 3.48 -15.96
CA SER A 634 24.28 4.41 -17.04
C SER A 634 23.55 5.74 -16.88
N ALA A 635 22.24 5.70 -16.65
CA ALA A 635 21.43 6.90 -16.40
C ALA A 635 21.89 7.67 -15.14
N GLU A 636 22.25 6.98 -14.07
CA GLU A 636 22.83 7.61 -12.87
C GLU A 636 24.17 8.28 -13.18
N THR A 637 25.01 7.65 -14.01
CA THR A 637 26.30 8.20 -14.44
C THR A 637 26.11 9.45 -15.28
N THR A 638 25.17 9.46 -16.22
CA THR A 638 24.80 10.65 -17.00
C THR A 638 24.39 11.80 -16.09
N LYS A 639 23.47 11.54 -15.14
CA LYS A 639 23.01 12.55 -14.18
C LYS A 639 24.14 13.09 -13.30
N ALA A 640 25.05 12.22 -12.88
CA ALA A 640 26.23 12.62 -12.11
C ALA A 640 27.15 13.52 -12.94
N ALA A 641 27.40 13.17 -14.21
CA ALA A 641 28.20 13.97 -15.13
C ALA A 641 27.57 15.35 -15.40
N GLU A 642 26.26 15.42 -15.66
CA GLU A 642 25.53 16.69 -15.80
C GLU A 642 25.67 17.58 -14.54
N THR A 643 25.58 16.97 -13.36
CA THR A 643 25.76 17.68 -12.08
C THR A 643 27.19 18.20 -11.95
N ILE A 644 28.20 17.39 -12.31
CA ILE A 644 29.61 17.81 -12.30
C ILE A 644 29.85 18.96 -13.28
N ALA A 645 29.28 18.91 -14.49
CA ALA A 645 29.36 19.99 -15.46
C ALA A 645 28.78 21.30 -14.91
N GLN A 646 27.62 21.22 -14.24
CA GLN A 646 26.99 22.38 -13.61
C GLN A 646 27.84 22.94 -12.47
N GLU A 647 28.40 22.09 -11.60
CA GLU A 647 29.29 22.51 -10.52
C GLU A 647 30.60 23.08 -11.04
N ALA A 648 31.14 22.53 -12.13
CA ALA A 648 32.29 23.08 -12.82
C ALA A 648 31.98 24.48 -13.37
N GLN A 649 30.82 24.69 -13.98
CA GLN A 649 30.40 26.01 -14.43
C GLN A 649 30.27 27.00 -13.27
N ASN A 650 29.69 26.57 -12.14
CA ASN A 650 29.60 27.37 -10.91
C ASN A 650 30.99 27.72 -10.36
N MET A 651 31.93 26.77 -10.37
CA MET A 651 33.33 27.00 -9.96
C MET A 651 34.02 28.01 -10.87
N SER A 652 33.84 27.91 -12.19
CA SER A 652 34.40 28.87 -13.14
C SER A 652 33.83 30.27 -12.89
N GLN A 653 32.51 30.39 -12.70
CA GLN A 653 31.87 31.67 -12.39
C GLN A 653 32.31 32.25 -11.03
N ALA A 654 32.50 31.40 -10.01
CA ALA A 654 33.03 31.81 -8.72
C ALA A 654 34.49 32.31 -8.84
N ALA A 655 35.30 31.61 -9.64
CA ALA A 655 36.67 32.02 -9.94
C ALA A 655 36.74 33.35 -10.72
N GLU A 656 35.89 33.54 -11.72
CA GLU A 656 35.74 34.83 -12.43
C GLU A 656 35.29 35.95 -11.49
N THR A 657 34.36 35.66 -10.58
CA THR A 657 33.90 36.60 -9.56
C THR A 657 35.04 36.97 -8.62
N LEU A 658 35.84 36.00 -8.16
CA LEU A 658 37.04 36.23 -7.37
C LEU A 658 38.05 37.10 -8.13
N LEU A 659 38.29 36.79 -9.41
CA LEU A 659 39.16 37.58 -10.29
C LEU A 659 38.68 39.02 -10.41
N SER A 660 37.38 39.23 -10.61
CA SER A 660 36.76 40.55 -10.65
C SER A 660 36.95 41.30 -9.34
N LEU A 661 36.69 40.65 -8.20
CA LEU A 661 36.88 41.24 -6.87
C LEU A 661 38.34 41.62 -6.59
N VAL A 662 39.30 40.75 -6.95
CA VAL A 662 40.72 41.06 -6.74
C VAL A 662 41.28 42.05 -7.75
N SER A 663 40.70 42.16 -8.96
CA SER A 663 41.12 43.12 -9.99
C SER A 663 40.90 44.59 -9.60
N GLN A 664 40.05 44.84 -8.61
CA GLN A 664 39.86 46.16 -8.01
C GLN A 664 41.10 46.63 -7.24
N PHE A 665 41.97 45.69 -6.84
CA PHE A 665 43.21 45.99 -6.13
C PHE A 665 44.39 46.14 -7.08
N ARG A 666 45.09 47.25 -6.97
CA ARG A 666 46.34 47.50 -7.67
C ARG A 666 47.51 46.96 -6.85
N VAL A 667 48.14 45.91 -7.36
CA VAL A 667 49.25 45.20 -6.69
C VAL A 667 50.63 45.48 -7.29
N ASP A 668 50.70 46.08 -8.49
CA ASP A 668 51.96 46.39 -9.16
C ASP A 668 52.06 47.85 -9.63
N SER A 669 53.27 48.40 -9.56
CA SER A 669 53.52 49.83 -9.83
C SER A 669 53.70 50.14 -11.32
N GLY A 670 53.92 49.11 -12.15
CA GLY A 670 54.09 49.22 -13.59
C GLY A 670 53.30 48.17 -14.36
N GLN A 671 52.04 48.48 -14.69
CA GLN A 671 51.40 48.17 -15.98
C GLN A 671 50.06 48.89 -16.08
N GLU A 672 49.74 49.32 -17.29
CA GLU A 672 48.54 50.09 -17.63
C GLU A 672 47.26 49.40 -17.15
N ARG A 673 46.25 50.22 -16.82
CA ARG A 673 44.87 49.79 -16.62
C ARG A 673 44.38 49.03 -17.85
N THR A 674 44.45 47.71 -17.84
CA THR A 674 43.62 46.87 -18.71
C THR A 674 42.37 46.45 -17.94
N GLY A 675 41.60 47.45 -17.50
CA GLY A 675 40.24 47.23 -17.06
C GLY A 675 39.34 47.13 -18.29
N LEU A 676 38.72 45.96 -18.50
CA LEU A 676 37.49 45.90 -19.28
C LEU A 676 36.37 46.48 -18.40
N VAL A 677 35.92 47.68 -18.78
CA VAL A 677 34.63 48.38 -18.52
C VAL A 677 34.88 49.85 -18.10
N PRO A 678 34.32 50.84 -18.84
CA PRO A 678 34.54 52.25 -18.58
C PRO A 678 33.78 52.75 -17.34
N VAL A 679 34.40 53.71 -16.65
CA VAL A 679 33.87 54.42 -15.49
C VAL A 679 32.59 55.19 -15.84
N LYS A 680 31.58 55.11 -14.96
CA LYS A 680 30.58 56.17 -14.79
C LYS A 680 30.88 56.93 -13.50
#